data_AF-A0A843SU68-F1
#
_entry.id   AF-A0A843SU68-F1
#
_cell.length_a   1.000
_cell.length_b   1.000
_cell.length_c   1.000
_cell.angle_alpha   90.00
_cell.angle_beta   90.00
_cell.angle_gamma   90.00
#
_symmetry.space_group_name_H-M   'P 1'
#
loop_
_entity.id
_entity.type
_entity.pdbx_description
1 polymer ?
#
loop_
_entity_poly.entity_id
_entity_poly.type
_entity_poly.pdbx_seq_one_letter_code
_entity_poly.pdbx_strand_id
1 'polypeptide(L)'
;MSDSSEDQAQPAPAPGQRTGEPADGLTPVELATELERTTAELARKTAEFQVLRRVSSDINSTLDLEEIYDVALRTMDELFEFHHTTILLVEPGGEVLRVVASRGYENQAVGGRVRIGTGVIGVVAQKRKMLHVGNLGQQRAYAAAQRRQMMKWGRGEELGDAVPVPGLHNAESQIAIPLLIRNELIGVFSIESPVQRTFSEHRRGLFLIVANQIASAIHNARLYDERRRAAEALQAANASLEARVAERTAALERELHVAEELLSDARSRVDGPLLGESAAVCELRDAIAREAARIEPLLLAGPPGAGKEAVAHAVHAASGRRGAFIFVSCPELHTQVRQSPIHSTAATRSPGDLLARKLELAAGGTLFLDAVHEIPTGLQGALLELLETLERSGAGSRSVSDVRVIASTSRRLTLEAGGEPPDALFRLLSRRRIAVPALVDRRDDIPVLVDHFVRRHARQLGKVVAGLTPESIRRLQAYAWPGNIRELRSFLERAVLVSKSTMIEIDEELIDEGLAAGSYRLVTRLGSGGMGEVWLGRHRLLARPAAVKLIRHDVQPGAAREALVRRFQREAQVTADLRSPHTVQLYDFGVNDSGSFYYVMELLEGLDLHDIVTRFGPQPAERVIMLLRQACRSLGEAHEHGLVHRDIKPANLFVTRLGLECDYVKVLDFGIVKDQPEHETSILTAEGILQGTPAFMAPELVSGESRIDGRADLYSLACAAYWALTGQLVFQASTPAKMLLHHVNTAPLRPSQVSELPIPREFEIVLMACLEKDPALRPSSALELDSQLAGVPSKQPWTQSRAQAWWDAHAPEVAHRQS
;
A
#
# COMPACT_ATOMS: atom_id res chain seq x y z
N MET A 1 -49.56 23.63 13.97
CA MET A 1 -49.87 25.05 14.16
C MET A 1 -49.56 25.73 12.84
N SER A 2 -50.50 25.73 11.88
CA SER A 2 -51.44 26.84 11.60
C SER A 2 -50.65 28.15 11.39
N ASP A 3 -50.54 28.76 10.21
CA ASP A 3 -51.52 29.09 9.15
C ASP A 3 -50.82 29.08 7.76
N SER A 4 -51.43 28.61 6.66
CA SER A 4 -52.47 29.28 5.82
C SER A 4 -51.99 30.67 5.33
N SER A 5 -51.92 31.04 4.05
CA SER A 5 -52.82 30.76 2.94
C SER A 5 -52.19 31.24 1.63
N GLU A 6 -52.20 30.40 0.60
CA GLU A 6 -52.18 30.80 -0.81
C GLU A 6 -53.48 31.56 -1.11
N ASP A 7 -53.42 32.67 -1.82
CA ASP A 7 -54.59 33.21 -2.50
C ASP A 7 -54.25 33.72 -3.89
N GLN A 8 -55.06 33.25 -4.84
CA GLN A 8 -55.01 33.54 -6.26
C GLN A 8 -55.77 34.85 -6.50
N ALA A 9 -55.17 35.80 -7.23
CA ALA A 9 -55.90 36.97 -7.72
C ALA A 9 -55.87 37.02 -9.26
N GLN A 10 -57.06 36.78 -9.81
CA GLN A 10 -57.49 36.94 -11.20
C GLN A 10 -57.42 38.41 -11.70
N PRO A 11 -57.56 38.64 -13.02
CA PRO A 11 -57.00 39.79 -13.73
C PRO A 11 -57.85 41.06 -13.64
N ALA A 12 -57.19 42.21 -13.74
CA ALA A 12 -57.83 43.52 -13.88
C ALA A 12 -58.43 43.74 -15.29
N PRO A 13 -59.55 44.48 -15.41
CA PRO A 13 -60.43 44.46 -16.58
C PRO A 13 -60.02 45.45 -17.68
N ALA A 14 -60.44 45.15 -18.92
CA ALA A 14 -60.46 46.07 -20.06
C ALA A 14 -61.93 46.52 -20.36
N PRO A 15 -62.14 47.49 -21.25
CA PRO A 15 -62.54 48.87 -20.95
C PRO A 15 -64.05 49.13 -21.10
N GLY A 16 -64.58 50.10 -20.34
CA GLY A 16 -65.98 50.54 -20.40
C GLY A 16 -66.09 52.05 -20.66
N GLN A 17 -66.63 52.39 -21.83
CA GLN A 17 -66.95 53.74 -22.31
C GLN A 17 -68.12 54.36 -21.54
N ARG A 18 -68.06 55.68 -21.29
CA ARG A 18 -69.14 56.70 -21.43
C ARG A 18 -68.60 58.05 -20.96
N THR A 19 -68.20 58.94 -21.88
CA THR A 19 -69.00 59.96 -22.62
C THR A 19 -69.17 61.27 -21.85
N GLY A 20 -68.66 62.35 -22.45
CA GLY A 20 -69.37 63.62 -22.49
C GLY A 20 -68.68 64.81 -21.83
N GLU A 21 -67.62 65.34 -22.46
CA GLU A 21 -67.55 66.76 -22.86
C GLU A 21 -66.36 66.96 -23.82
N PRO A 22 -66.54 67.68 -24.95
CA PRO A 22 -65.58 67.71 -26.04
C PRO A 22 -64.47 68.71 -25.74
N ALA A 23 -63.28 68.21 -25.40
CA ALA A 23 -62.07 69.01 -25.41
C ALA A 23 -61.63 69.24 -26.86
N ASP A 24 -61.41 70.52 -27.20
CA ASP A 24 -60.93 71.03 -28.49
C ASP A 24 -60.11 70.02 -29.28
N GLY A 25 -60.72 69.51 -30.34
CA GLY A 25 -60.04 68.68 -31.32
C GLY A 25 -59.02 69.53 -32.06
N LEU A 26 -57.74 69.21 -31.85
CA LEU A 26 -56.64 69.67 -32.69
C LEU A 26 -57.07 69.56 -34.16
N THR A 27 -56.90 70.63 -34.92
CA THR A 27 -57.17 70.63 -36.35
C THR A 27 -56.38 69.52 -37.05
N PRO A 28 -56.79 69.01 -38.21
CA PRO A 28 -56.06 67.94 -38.91
C PRO A 28 -54.56 68.22 -39.12
N VAL A 29 -54.17 69.50 -39.20
CA VAL A 29 -52.78 69.96 -39.29
C VAL A 29 -52.06 69.86 -37.93
N GLU A 30 -52.70 70.24 -36.84
CA GLU A 30 -52.14 70.16 -35.49
C GLU A 30 -52.00 68.69 -35.04
N LEU A 31 -52.96 67.84 -35.40
CA LEU A 31 -52.92 66.39 -35.14
C LEU A 31 -51.81 65.69 -35.95
N ALA A 32 -51.60 66.11 -37.20
CA ALA A 32 -50.47 65.64 -38.02
C ALA A 32 -49.12 66.10 -37.44
N THR A 33 -49.03 67.34 -36.97
CA THR A 33 -47.81 67.89 -36.36
C THR A 33 -47.47 67.20 -35.04
N GLU A 34 -48.46 66.94 -34.19
CA GLU A 34 -48.26 66.23 -32.93
C GLU A 34 -47.95 64.73 -33.16
N LEU A 35 -48.54 64.12 -34.19
CA LEU A 35 -48.21 62.75 -34.60
C LEU A 35 -46.78 62.66 -35.15
N GLU A 36 -46.33 63.61 -35.96
CA GLU A 36 -44.94 63.71 -36.43
C GLU A 36 -43.96 63.92 -35.27
N ARG A 37 -44.32 64.77 -34.30
CA ARG A 37 -43.50 65.01 -33.11
C ARG A 37 -43.38 63.77 -32.22
N THR A 38 -44.49 63.08 -31.96
CA THR A 38 -44.52 61.87 -31.11
C THR A 38 -43.88 60.67 -31.80
N THR A 39 -44.05 60.51 -33.11
CA THR A 39 -43.36 59.46 -33.88
C THR A 39 -41.85 59.72 -33.95
N ALA A 40 -41.42 60.97 -34.13
CA ALA A 40 -40.00 61.33 -34.04
C ALA A 40 -39.43 61.08 -32.64
N GLU A 41 -40.19 61.38 -31.58
CA GLU A 41 -39.77 61.11 -30.20
C GLU A 41 -39.70 59.60 -29.89
N LEU A 42 -40.66 58.81 -30.36
CA LEU A 42 -40.67 57.35 -30.22
C LEU A 42 -39.53 56.69 -31.02
N ALA A 43 -39.26 57.17 -32.24
CA ALA A 43 -38.14 56.72 -33.04
C ALA A 43 -36.80 57.03 -32.35
N ARG A 44 -36.65 58.23 -31.78
CA ARG A 44 -35.48 58.60 -30.96
C ARG A 44 -35.33 57.70 -29.73
N LYS A 45 -36.41 57.44 -29.00
CA LYS A 45 -36.41 56.55 -27.82
C LYS A 45 -36.10 55.10 -28.18
N THR A 46 -36.58 54.63 -29.32
CA THR A 46 -36.30 53.28 -29.82
C THR A 46 -34.82 53.12 -30.19
N ALA A 47 -34.24 54.12 -30.85
CA ALA A 47 -32.81 54.15 -31.17
C ALA A 47 -31.94 54.18 -29.89
N GLU A 48 -32.31 55.00 -28.89
CA GLU A 48 -31.65 55.01 -27.58
C GLU A 48 -31.70 53.63 -26.89
N PHE A 49 -32.84 52.94 -26.94
CA PHE A 49 -33.01 51.62 -26.33
C PHE A 49 -32.21 50.52 -27.04
N GLN A 50 -32.14 50.55 -28.37
CA GLN A 50 -31.33 49.61 -29.15
C GLN A 50 -29.83 49.76 -28.85
N VAL A 51 -29.36 51.01 -28.75
CA VAL A 51 -27.99 51.33 -28.30
C VAL A 51 -27.73 50.74 -26.92
N LEU A 52 -28.61 50.99 -25.95
CA LEU A 52 -28.45 50.48 -24.58
C LEU A 52 -28.43 48.94 -24.49
N ARG A 53 -29.27 48.26 -25.27
CA ARG A 53 -29.26 46.78 -25.33
C ARG A 53 -27.97 46.24 -25.89
N ARG A 54 -27.44 46.84 -26.95
CA ARG A 54 -26.16 46.45 -27.55
C ARG A 54 -25.02 46.62 -26.54
N VAL A 55 -24.91 47.80 -25.94
CA VAL A 55 -23.93 48.12 -24.88
C VAL A 55 -23.97 47.10 -23.74
N SER A 56 -25.16 46.80 -23.24
CA SER A 56 -25.32 45.86 -22.12
C SER A 56 -24.93 44.43 -22.52
N SER A 57 -25.20 44.02 -23.76
CA SER A 57 -24.79 42.71 -24.29
C SER A 57 -23.27 42.63 -24.44
N ASP A 58 -22.65 43.65 -25.02
CA ASP A 58 -21.21 43.65 -25.30
C ASP A 58 -20.40 43.72 -24.00
N ILE A 59 -20.77 44.59 -23.07
CA ILE A 59 -20.08 44.76 -21.79
C ILE A 59 -20.21 43.53 -20.87
N ASN A 60 -21.34 42.83 -20.92
CA ASN A 60 -21.57 41.62 -20.09
C ASN A 60 -21.18 40.32 -20.81
N SER A 61 -20.53 40.39 -21.97
CA SER A 61 -20.15 39.20 -22.76
C SER A 61 -18.97 38.42 -22.17
N THR A 62 -18.18 39.07 -21.31
CA THR A 62 -16.94 38.52 -20.73
C THR A 62 -16.83 38.86 -19.24
N LEU A 63 -16.05 38.05 -18.53
CA LEU A 63 -15.66 38.28 -17.13
C LEU A 63 -14.17 38.65 -17.02
N ASP A 64 -13.47 38.78 -18.15
CA ASP A 64 -12.09 39.25 -18.20
C ASP A 64 -12.05 40.77 -18.04
N LEU A 65 -11.28 41.27 -17.08
CA LEU A 65 -11.23 42.70 -16.78
C LEU A 65 -10.60 43.52 -17.91
N GLU A 66 -9.56 43.02 -18.58
CA GLU A 66 -8.90 43.72 -19.68
C GLU A 66 -9.84 43.83 -20.87
N GLU A 67 -10.54 42.74 -21.19
CA GLU A 67 -11.54 42.72 -22.26
C GLU A 67 -12.72 43.64 -21.94
N ILE A 68 -13.19 43.68 -20.68
CA ILE A 68 -14.23 44.63 -20.25
C ILE A 68 -13.77 46.08 -20.43
N TYR A 69 -12.52 46.40 -20.08
CA TYR A 69 -11.99 47.76 -20.26
C TYR A 69 -11.96 48.15 -21.73
N ASP A 70 -11.49 47.26 -22.59
CA ASP A 70 -11.43 47.49 -24.03
C ASP A 70 -12.81 47.65 -24.64
N VAL A 71 -13.77 46.79 -24.28
CA VAL A 71 -15.17 46.92 -24.73
C VAL A 71 -15.77 48.24 -24.26
N ALA A 72 -15.54 48.63 -22.99
CA ALA A 72 -16.02 49.89 -22.43
C ALA A 72 -15.45 51.12 -23.16
N LEU A 73 -14.14 51.13 -23.45
CA LEU A 73 -13.49 52.20 -24.20
C LEU A 73 -13.95 52.26 -25.66
N ARG A 74 -14.10 51.11 -26.33
CA ARG A 74 -14.65 51.02 -27.70
C ARG A 74 -16.07 51.51 -27.79
N THR A 75 -16.92 51.08 -26.86
CA THR A 75 -18.33 51.45 -26.82
C THR A 75 -18.51 52.96 -26.63
N MET A 76 -17.69 53.58 -25.78
CA MET A 76 -17.76 55.04 -25.56
C MET A 76 -17.27 55.83 -26.78
N ASP A 77 -16.26 55.32 -27.49
CA ASP A 77 -15.78 55.90 -28.75
C ASP A 77 -16.85 55.78 -29.85
N GLU A 78 -17.45 54.61 -30.05
CA GLU A 78 -18.45 54.37 -31.11
C GLU A 78 -19.76 55.14 -30.91
N LEU A 79 -20.24 55.29 -29.67
CA LEU A 79 -21.54 55.90 -29.41
C LEU A 79 -21.51 57.42 -29.35
N PHE A 80 -20.35 57.98 -29.04
CA PHE A 80 -20.21 59.40 -28.74
C PHE A 80 -19.05 60.07 -29.48
N GLU A 81 -18.34 59.35 -30.36
CA GLU A 81 -17.19 59.81 -31.14
C GLU A 81 -16.06 60.34 -30.25
N PHE A 82 -15.84 59.67 -29.12
CA PHE A 82 -14.86 60.06 -28.13
C PHE A 82 -13.54 59.34 -28.33
N HIS A 83 -12.58 60.07 -28.88
CA HIS A 83 -11.29 59.48 -29.19
C HIS A 83 -10.35 59.39 -27.98
N HIS A 84 -10.44 60.29 -26.98
CA HIS A 84 -9.53 60.34 -25.83
C HIS A 84 -10.24 59.98 -24.53
N THR A 85 -10.15 58.71 -24.12
CA THR A 85 -10.92 58.15 -22.99
C THR A 85 -10.02 57.38 -22.02
N THR A 86 -10.30 57.46 -20.72
CA THR A 86 -9.52 56.81 -19.66
C THR A 86 -10.43 56.23 -18.59
N ILE A 87 -10.13 54.99 -18.15
CA ILE A 87 -10.76 54.34 -16.99
C ILE A 87 -9.77 54.37 -15.83
N LEU A 88 -10.22 54.90 -14.70
CA LEU A 88 -9.48 54.86 -13.45
C LEU A 88 -10.27 54.10 -12.39
N LEU A 89 -9.63 53.19 -11.67
CA LEU A 89 -10.27 52.42 -10.59
C LEU A 89 -9.65 52.77 -9.24
N VAL A 90 -10.45 52.69 -8.19
CA VAL A 90 -9.99 52.97 -6.82
C VAL A 90 -9.02 51.85 -6.39
N GLU A 91 -7.85 52.24 -5.87
CA GLU A 91 -6.87 51.31 -5.29
C GLU A 91 -7.28 50.88 -3.86
N PRO A 92 -6.78 49.72 -3.37
CA PRO A 92 -6.94 49.33 -1.97
C PRO A 92 -6.43 50.44 -1.04
N GLY A 93 -7.28 50.93 -0.15
CA GLY A 93 -7.02 52.10 0.70
C GLY A 93 -7.91 53.31 0.38
N GLY A 94 -8.54 53.36 -0.79
CA GLY A 94 -9.64 54.29 -1.07
C GLY A 94 -9.25 55.75 -1.33
N GLU A 95 -7.97 56.12 -1.21
CA GLU A 95 -7.50 57.51 -1.34
C GLU A 95 -6.99 57.87 -2.74
N VAL A 96 -6.69 56.85 -3.55
CA VAL A 96 -6.04 56.97 -4.87
C VAL A 96 -6.81 56.20 -5.93
N LEU A 97 -6.92 56.80 -7.11
CA LEU A 97 -7.38 56.21 -8.34
C LEU A 97 -6.18 55.83 -9.21
N ARG A 98 -6.18 54.63 -9.78
CA ARG A 98 -5.17 54.17 -10.73
C ARG A 98 -5.78 54.02 -12.12
N VAL A 99 -5.08 54.52 -13.14
CA VAL A 99 -5.39 54.30 -14.55
C VAL A 99 -5.23 52.82 -14.87
N VAL A 100 -6.32 52.17 -15.25
CA VAL A 100 -6.31 50.75 -15.63
C VAL A 100 -6.37 50.56 -17.14
N ALA A 101 -6.94 51.53 -17.87
CA ALA A 101 -6.99 51.50 -19.33
C ALA A 101 -7.18 52.92 -19.89
N SER A 102 -6.67 53.16 -21.09
CA SER A 102 -6.79 54.44 -21.78
C SER A 102 -6.77 54.25 -23.29
N ARG A 103 -7.47 55.10 -24.05
CA ARG A 103 -7.54 55.06 -25.51
C ARG A 103 -7.41 56.47 -26.10
N GLY A 104 -6.72 56.55 -27.25
CA GLY A 104 -6.51 57.79 -28.03
C GLY A 104 -5.37 58.69 -27.60
N TYR A 105 -4.62 58.35 -26.55
CA TYR A 105 -3.45 59.13 -26.14
C TYR A 105 -2.18 58.63 -26.81
N GLU A 106 -1.25 59.54 -27.13
CA GLU A 106 0.08 59.20 -27.66
C GLU A 106 0.89 58.33 -26.70
N ASN A 107 0.67 58.49 -25.38
CA ASN A 107 1.31 57.69 -24.34
C ASN A 107 0.24 56.98 -23.49
N GLN A 108 0.08 55.66 -23.69
CA GLN A 108 -0.88 54.83 -22.95
C GLN A 108 -0.29 54.46 -21.58
N ALA A 109 -0.29 55.43 -20.68
CA ALA A 109 0.36 55.32 -19.38
C ALA A 109 -0.52 54.58 -18.34
N VAL A 110 -0.76 53.28 -18.57
CA VAL A 110 -1.44 52.39 -17.60
C VAL A 110 -0.63 52.36 -16.30
N GLY A 111 -1.29 52.52 -15.15
CA GLY A 111 -0.64 52.63 -13.85
C GLY A 111 -0.51 54.05 -13.28
N GLY A 112 -0.85 55.09 -14.04
CA GLY A 112 -0.85 56.46 -13.52
C GLY A 112 -1.83 56.65 -12.35
N ARG A 113 -1.48 57.51 -11.37
CA ARG A 113 -2.22 57.66 -10.11
C ARG A 113 -2.78 59.07 -9.91
N VAL A 114 -4.05 59.16 -9.48
CA VAL A 114 -4.76 60.40 -9.15
C VAL A 114 -5.27 60.34 -7.72
N ARG A 115 -4.93 61.32 -6.88
CA ARG A 115 -5.50 61.43 -5.54
C ARG A 115 -6.93 61.94 -5.57
N ILE A 116 -7.82 61.33 -4.80
CA ILE A 116 -9.19 61.81 -4.66
C ILE A 116 -9.19 63.26 -4.12
N GLY A 117 -10.08 64.10 -4.65
CA GLY A 117 -10.17 65.53 -4.37
C GLY A 117 -9.25 66.43 -5.21
N THR A 118 -8.36 65.86 -6.05
CA THR A 118 -7.41 66.62 -6.87
C THR A 118 -7.80 66.60 -8.36
N GLY A 119 -7.88 67.78 -8.99
CA GLY A 119 -8.25 67.91 -10.40
C GLY A 119 -9.70 67.51 -10.69
N VAL A 120 -10.10 67.53 -11.97
CA VAL A 120 -11.48 67.23 -12.39
C VAL A 120 -11.87 65.80 -11.99
N ILE A 121 -11.00 64.82 -12.29
CA ILE A 121 -11.19 63.39 -11.99
C ILE A 121 -11.30 63.16 -10.47
N GLY A 122 -10.39 63.71 -9.67
CA GLY A 122 -10.39 63.52 -8.22
C GLY A 122 -11.58 64.21 -7.54
N VAL A 123 -12.02 65.37 -8.02
CA VAL A 123 -13.22 66.04 -7.48
C VAL A 123 -14.49 65.24 -7.80
N VAL A 124 -14.59 64.63 -8.99
CA VAL A 124 -15.71 63.74 -9.34
C VAL A 124 -15.74 62.52 -8.43
N ALA A 125 -14.58 61.91 -8.15
CA ALA A 125 -14.46 60.82 -7.20
C ALA A 125 -14.92 61.22 -5.79
N GLN A 126 -14.49 62.39 -5.31
CA GLN A 126 -14.84 62.90 -3.97
C GLN A 126 -16.34 63.20 -3.85
N LYS A 127 -16.91 63.88 -4.86
CA LYS A 127 -18.31 64.33 -4.84
C LYS A 127 -19.30 63.27 -5.32
N ARG A 128 -18.82 62.17 -5.93
CA ARG A 128 -19.61 61.11 -6.58
C ARG A 128 -20.66 61.67 -7.56
N LYS A 129 -20.32 62.78 -8.21
CA LYS A 129 -21.21 63.48 -9.15
C LYS A 129 -20.42 63.77 -10.42
N MET A 130 -21.03 63.44 -11.57
CA MET A 130 -20.48 63.76 -12.88
C MET A 130 -20.18 65.27 -12.98
N LEU A 131 -19.01 65.60 -13.51
CA LEU A 131 -18.58 66.98 -13.76
C LEU A 131 -18.24 67.14 -15.24
N HIS A 132 -18.78 68.19 -15.85
CA HIS A 132 -18.47 68.60 -17.21
C HIS A 132 -17.83 69.99 -17.18
N VAL A 133 -16.69 70.12 -17.85
CA VAL A 133 -15.94 71.36 -18.00
C VAL A 133 -15.79 71.65 -19.49
N GLY A 134 -16.53 72.63 -20.00
CA GLY A 134 -16.60 72.92 -21.45
C GLY A 134 -15.59 73.94 -21.97
N ASN A 135 -14.74 74.51 -21.10
CA ASN A 135 -13.77 75.57 -21.46
C ASN A 135 -12.50 75.45 -20.60
N LEU A 136 -11.79 74.34 -20.75
CA LEU A 136 -10.56 74.03 -20.00
C LEU A 136 -9.45 75.05 -20.27
N GLY A 137 -9.36 75.58 -21.50
CA GLY A 137 -8.34 76.56 -21.90
C GLY A 137 -8.36 77.83 -21.05
N GLN A 138 -9.55 78.38 -20.74
CA GLN A 138 -9.70 79.55 -19.86
C GLN A 138 -9.52 79.24 -18.37
N GLN A 139 -9.81 78.00 -17.94
CA GLN A 139 -9.64 77.56 -16.55
C GLN A 139 -8.22 77.05 -16.22
N ARG A 140 -7.28 76.99 -17.17
CA ARG A 140 -5.86 76.67 -16.89
C ARG A 140 -5.25 77.57 -15.81
N ALA A 141 -5.62 78.85 -15.77
CA ALA A 141 -5.22 79.79 -14.73
C ALA A 141 -5.85 79.48 -13.36
N TYR A 142 -7.09 78.98 -13.33
CA TYR A 142 -7.81 78.58 -12.12
C TYR A 142 -7.29 77.25 -11.55
N ALA A 143 -6.99 76.27 -12.41
CA ALA A 143 -6.36 75.00 -12.02
C ALA A 143 -4.90 75.18 -11.56
N ALA A 144 -4.15 76.12 -12.16
CA ALA A 144 -2.83 76.52 -11.69
C ALA A 144 -2.89 77.25 -10.33
N ALA A 145 -3.95 78.04 -10.08
CA ALA A 145 -4.18 78.69 -8.80
C ALA A 145 -4.55 77.70 -7.68
N GLN A 146 -5.37 76.66 -7.96
CA GLN A 146 -5.63 75.58 -7.01
C GLN A 146 -4.39 74.73 -6.72
N ARG A 147 -3.54 74.43 -7.73
CA ARG A 147 -2.24 73.77 -7.53
C ARG A 147 -1.33 74.56 -6.58
N ARG A 148 -1.32 75.91 -6.68
CA ARG A 148 -0.57 76.78 -5.76
C ARG A 148 -1.17 76.80 -4.35
N GLN A 149 -2.48 76.67 -4.18
CA GLN A 149 -3.12 76.54 -2.86
C GLN A 149 -2.86 75.17 -2.21
N MET A 150 -2.81 74.08 -2.98
CA MET A 150 -2.47 72.74 -2.46
C MET A 150 -1.00 72.62 -2.03
N MET A 151 -0.07 73.37 -2.65
CA MET A 151 1.33 73.45 -2.22
C MET A 151 1.53 74.04 -0.80
N LYS A 152 0.52 74.71 -0.22
CA LYS A 152 0.58 75.21 1.16
C LYS A 152 0.26 74.16 2.24
N TRP A 153 -0.23 72.99 1.89
CA TRP A 153 -0.59 71.92 2.85
C TRP A 153 0.23 70.63 2.70
N GLY A 154 1.22 70.59 1.79
CA GLY A 154 2.00 69.39 1.46
C GLY A 154 3.48 69.44 1.88
N ARG A 155 3.78 69.48 3.18
CA ARG A 155 5.05 68.93 3.69
C ARG A 155 4.76 67.56 4.28
N GLY A 156 4.70 66.56 3.43
CA GLY A 156 4.52 65.17 3.84
C GLY A 156 4.06 64.31 2.67
N GLU A 157 4.98 63.47 2.19
CA GLU A 157 4.80 62.36 1.26
C GLU A 157 4.69 62.70 -0.25
N GLU A 158 5.87 62.67 -0.87
CA GLU A 158 6.09 62.48 -2.29
C GLU A 158 5.35 61.21 -2.76
N LEU A 159 4.44 61.34 -3.73
CA LEU A 159 4.12 60.19 -4.59
C LEU A 159 5.35 59.94 -5.47
N GLY A 160 6.27 59.11 -4.98
CA GLY A 160 7.42 58.62 -5.76
C GLY A 160 6.97 57.91 -7.05
N ASP A 161 7.83 57.96 -8.08
CA ASP A 161 7.73 57.30 -9.39
C ASP A 161 6.30 57.10 -9.95
N ALA A 162 5.45 58.12 -9.82
CA ALA A 162 4.10 58.07 -10.33
C ALA A 162 4.12 58.27 -11.85
N VAL A 163 3.75 57.23 -12.60
CA VAL A 163 3.48 57.31 -14.04
C VAL A 163 2.49 58.46 -14.28
N PRO A 164 2.81 59.45 -15.14
CA PRO A 164 1.89 60.56 -15.40
C PRO A 164 0.60 60.03 -16.02
N VAL A 165 -0.54 60.54 -15.55
CA VAL A 165 -1.86 60.17 -16.09
C VAL A 165 -1.94 60.62 -17.56
N PRO A 166 -2.43 59.78 -18.50
CA PRO A 166 -2.62 60.17 -19.88
C PRO A 166 -3.51 61.42 -19.98
N GLY A 167 -3.11 62.38 -20.82
CA GLY A 167 -3.86 63.63 -20.98
C GLY A 167 -3.60 64.29 -22.32
N LEU A 168 -4.62 64.97 -22.85
CA LEU A 168 -4.54 65.64 -24.14
C LEU A 168 -4.01 67.07 -23.96
N HIS A 169 -2.88 67.39 -24.61
CA HIS A 169 -2.16 68.66 -24.43
C HIS A 169 -2.95 69.89 -24.90
N ASN A 170 -3.91 69.72 -25.81
CA ASN A 170 -4.81 70.75 -26.33
C ASN A 170 -6.27 70.54 -25.90
N ALA A 171 -6.53 69.84 -24.79
CA ALA A 171 -7.89 69.66 -24.27
C ALA A 171 -8.58 70.99 -23.97
N GLU A 172 -9.72 71.22 -24.61
CA GLU A 172 -10.59 72.39 -24.42
C GLU A 172 -11.89 72.03 -23.67
N SER A 173 -12.25 70.75 -23.61
CA SER A 173 -13.32 70.27 -22.73
C SER A 173 -13.03 68.87 -22.14
N GLN A 174 -13.61 68.60 -20.97
CA GLN A 174 -13.49 67.32 -20.25
C GLN A 174 -14.81 66.97 -19.57
N ILE A 175 -15.17 65.69 -19.60
CA ILE A 175 -16.24 65.11 -18.80
C ILE A 175 -15.66 63.96 -17.97
N ALA A 176 -15.97 63.96 -16.67
CA ALA A 176 -15.61 62.86 -15.77
C ALA A 176 -16.89 62.32 -15.11
N ILE A 177 -17.05 61.00 -15.19
CA ILE A 177 -18.25 60.26 -14.79
C ILE A 177 -17.85 59.27 -13.70
N PRO A 178 -18.48 59.29 -12.51
CA PRO A 178 -18.19 58.33 -11.46
C PRO A 178 -18.76 56.95 -11.84
N LEU A 179 -17.96 55.90 -11.65
CA LEU A 179 -18.40 54.51 -11.73
C LEU A 179 -18.84 54.11 -10.33
N LEU A 180 -20.15 53.89 -10.15
CA LEU A 180 -20.76 53.64 -8.85
C LEU A 180 -21.47 52.29 -8.80
N ILE A 181 -21.31 51.57 -7.68
CA ILE A 181 -22.10 50.39 -7.35
C ILE A 181 -22.71 50.58 -5.97
N ARG A 182 -24.04 50.54 -5.88
CA ARG A 182 -24.76 50.78 -4.60
C ARG A 182 -24.27 52.04 -3.87
N ASN A 183 -24.01 53.11 -4.62
CA ASN A 183 -23.49 54.41 -4.15
C ASN A 183 -22.01 54.40 -3.69
N GLU A 184 -21.31 53.28 -3.78
CA GLU A 184 -19.86 53.15 -3.56
C GLU A 184 -19.09 53.48 -4.84
N LEU A 185 -18.00 54.23 -4.71
CA LEU A 185 -17.14 54.59 -5.83
C LEU A 185 -16.18 53.43 -6.12
N ILE A 186 -16.30 52.84 -7.30
CA ILE A 186 -15.35 51.84 -7.77
C ILE A 186 -14.30 52.43 -8.72
N GLY A 187 -14.59 53.60 -9.32
CA GLY A 187 -13.71 54.26 -10.27
C GLY A 187 -14.29 55.53 -10.89
N VAL A 188 -13.56 56.11 -11.83
CA VAL A 188 -13.97 57.26 -12.64
C VAL A 188 -13.65 56.98 -14.11
N PHE A 189 -14.62 57.26 -14.97
CA PHE A 189 -14.44 57.29 -16.41
C PHE A 189 -14.23 58.74 -16.85
N SER A 190 -13.12 59.03 -17.54
CA SER A 190 -12.76 60.39 -17.97
C SER A 190 -12.64 60.46 -19.48
N ILE A 191 -13.13 61.55 -20.07
CA ILE A 191 -13.13 61.79 -21.51
C ILE A 191 -12.70 63.22 -21.78
N GLU A 192 -11.78 63.41 -22.72
CA GLU A 192 -11.22 64.71 -23.08
C GLU A 192 -11.45 65.02 -24.57
N SER A 193 -11.62 66.29 -24.90
CA SER A 193 -11.83 66.77 -26.27
C SER A 193 -11.06 68.07 -26.53
N PRO A 194 -10.46 68.24 -27.72
CA PRO A 194 -9.82 69.49 -28.13
C PRO A 194 -10.83 70.57 -28.56
N VAL A 195 -12.12 70.25 -28.60
CA VAL A 195 -13.19 71.18 -28.98
C VAL A 195 -13.88 71.71 -27.71
N GLN A 196 -14.19 73.01 -27.69
CA GLN A 196 -14.93 73.62 -26.58
C GLN A 196 -16.39 73.14 -26.59
N ARG A 197 -16.94 72.91 -25.39
CA ARG A 197 -18.36 72.55 -25.17
C ARG A 197 -18.83 71.33 -25.98
N THR A 198 -17.95 70.36 -26.23
CA THR A 198 -18.29 69.11 -26.95
C THR A 198 -19.42 68.33 -26.29
N PHE A 199 -19.48 68.32 -24.95
CA PHE A 199 -20.43 67.50 -24.21
C PHE A 199 -21.73 68.28 -23.93
N SER A 200 -22.79 68.00 -24.70
CA SER A 200 -24.11 68.61 -24.48
C SER A 200 -24.82 68.03 -23.25
N GLU A 201 -25.56 68.86 -22.50
CA GLU A 201 -26.40 68.40 -21.37
C GLU A 201 -27.52 67.44 -21.83
N HIS A 202 -27.93 67.51 -23.10
CA HIS A 202 -29.02 66.70 -23.66
C HIS A 202 -28.71 65.19 -23.68
N ARG A 203 -27.44 64.77 -23.56
CA ARG A 203 -27.01 63.36 -23.56
C ARG A 203 -26.57 62.85 -22.18
N ARG A 204 -26.73 63.66 -21.13
CA ARG A 204 -26.29 63.35 -19.75
C ARG A 204 -26.85 62.04 -19.21
N GLY A 205 -28.11 61.75 -19.47
CA GLY A 205 -28.76 60.51 -19.02
C GLY A 205 -28.09 59.26 -19.60
N LEU A 206 -27.73 59.30 -20.88
CA LEU A 206 -27.11 58.16 -21.56
C LEU A 206 -25.70 57.86 -21.02
N PHE A 207 -24.91 58.90 -20.71
CA PHE A 207 -23.59 58.74 -20.10
C PHE A 207 -23.65 57.99 -18.76
N LEU A 208 -24.60 58.36 -17.89
CA LEU A 208 -24.76 57.71 -16.58
C LEU A 208 -25.23 56.27 -16.71
N ILE A 209 -26.10 55.96 -17.69
CA ILE A 209 -26.57 54.59 -17.91
C ILE A 209 -25.41 53.70 -18.37
N VAL A 210 -24.64 54.13 -19.38
CA VAL A 210 -23.49 53.35 -19.87
C VAL A 210 -22.43 53.20 -18.77
N ALA A 211 -22.13 54.27 -18.02
CA ALA A 211 -21.20 54.22 -16.90
C ALA A 211 -21.63 53.24 -15.80
N ASN A 212 -22.93 53.15 -15.48
CA ASN A 212 -23.44 52.17 -14.52
C ASN A 212 -23.32 50.72 -15.02
N GLN A 213 -23.49 50.48 -16.33
CA GLN A 213 -23.29 49.16 -16.93
C GLN A 213 -21.82 48.74 -16.87
N ILE A 214 -20.90 49.63 -17.27
CA ILE A 214 -19.45 49.43 -17.14
C ILE A 214 -19.09 49.15 -15.68
N ALA A 215 -19.62 49.95 -14.75
CA ALA A 215 -19.33 49.79 -13.34
C ALA A 215 -19.76 48.40 -12.83
N SER A 216 -20.92 47.92 -13.28
CA SER A 216 -21.48 46.64 -12.84
C SER A 216 -20.66 45.47 -13.37
N ALA A 217 -20.24 45.52 -14.64
CA ALA A 217 -19.41 44.48 -15.23
C ALA A 217 -18.02 44.40 -14.56
N ILE A 218 -17.36 45.54 -14.35
CA ILE A 218 -16.05 45.59 -13.66
C ILE A 218 -16.18 45.02 -12.23
N HIS A 219 -17.25 45.37 -11.51
CA HIS A 219 -17.47 44.87 -10.16
C HIS A 219 -17.72 43.36 -10.13
N ASN A 220 -18.54 42.84 -11.05
CA ASN A 220 -18.84 41.41 -11.14
C ASN A 220 -17.59 40.59 -11.49
N ALA A 221 -16.78 41.06 -12.45
CA ALA A 221 -15.53 40.41 -12.83
C ALA A 221 -14.53 40.35 -11.66
N ARG A 222 -14.37 41.44 -10.90
CA ARG A 222 -13.54 41.47 -9.68
C ARG A 222 -14.00 40.47 -8.63
N LEU A 223 -15.30 40.45 -8.32
CA LEU A 223 -15.87 39.51 -7.35
C LEU A 223 -15.69 38.05 -7.76
N TYR A 224 -15.77 37.76 -9.07
CA TYR A 224 -15.57 36.42 -9.58
C TYR A 224 -14.12 35.95 -9.43
N ASP A 225 -13.14 36.79 -9.77
CA ASP A 225 -11.72 36.47 -9.62
C ASP A 225 -11.32 36.29 -8.14
N GLU A 226 -11.82 37.16 -7.24
CA GLU A 226 -11.61 37.01 -5.79
C GLU A 226 -12.16 35.68 -5.26
N ARG A 227 -13.38 35.30 -5.66
CA ARG A 227 -13.98 34.02 -5.27
C ARG A 227 -13.21 32.82 -5.82
N ARG A 228 -12.74 32.90 -7.08
CA ARG A 228 -11.97 31.82 -7.70
C ARG A 228 -10.67 31.57 -6.93
N ARG A 229 -9.91 32.63 -6.65
CA ARG A 229 -8.66 32.54 -5.89
C ARG A 229 -8.87 32.02 -4.47
N ALA A 230 -9.94 32.46 -3.80
CA ALA A 230 -10.29 31.96 -2.47
C ALA A 230 -10.64 30.46 -2.48
N ALA A 231 -11.38 29.99 -3.49
CA ALA A 231 -11.72 28.58 -3.63
C ALA A 231 -10.49 27.70 -3.88
N GLU A 232 -9.58 28.13 -4.77
CA GLU A 232 -8.32 27.43 -5.04
C GLU A 232 -7.43 27.34 -3.78
N ALA A 233 -7.30 28.43 -3.02
CA ALA A 233 -6.54 28.45 -1.78
C ALA A 233 -7.14 27.52 -0.71
N LEU A 234 -8.46 27.51 -0.57
CA LEU A 234 -9.16 26.62 0.37
C LEU A 234 -8.99 25.15 -0.03
N GLN A 235 -9.08 24.83 -1.32
CA GLN A 235 -8.88 23.47 -1.82
C GLN A 235 -7.45 22.98 -1.56
N ALA A 236 -6.44 23.82 -1.78
CA ALA A 236 -5.05 23.49 -1.46
C ALA A 236 -4.83 23.27 0.04
N ALA A 237 -5.43 24.12 0.90
CA ALA A 237 -5.36 23.97 2.34
C ALA A 237 -6.03 22.66 2.83
N ASN A 238 -7.20 22.32 2.28
CA ASN A 238 -7.90 21.08 2.60
C ASN A 238 -7.10 19.84 2.19
N ALA A 239 -6.53 19.81 0.98
CA ALA A 239 -5.69 18.69 0.54
C ALA A 239 -4.46 18.50 1.45
N SER A 240 -3.85 19.60 1.91
CA SER A 240 -2.74 19.55 2.88
C SER A 240 -3.19 19.02 4.25
N LEU A 241 -4.36 19.43 4.73
CA LEU A 241 -4.93 18.93 5.98
C LEU A 241 -5.29 17.45 5.89
N GLU A 242 -5.91 17.00 4.79
CA GLU A 242 -6.24 15.60 4.54
C GLU A 242 -5.00 14.71 4.54
N ALA A 243 -3.91 15.15 3.88
CA ALA A 243 -2.63 14.43 3.90
C ALA A 243 -2.06 14.30 5.31
N ARG A 244 -2.08 15.39 6.11
CA ARG A 244 -1.62 15.39 7.51
C ARG A 244 -2.49 14.53 8.41
N VAL A 245 -3.80 14.53 8.20
CA VAL A 245 -4.73 13.66 8.93
C VAL A 245 -4.46 12.20 8.58
N ALA A 246 -4.32 11.86 7.31
CA ALA A 246 -4.01 10.49 6.88
C ALA A 246 -2.68 9.98 7.48
N GLU A 247 -1.62 10.81 7.46
CA GLU A 247 -0.32 10.48 8.06
C GLU A 247 -0.44 10.27 9.57
N ARG A 248 -1.16 11.16 10.27
CA ARG A 248 -1.33 11.05 11.73
C ARG A 248 -2.21 9.86 12.12
N THR A 249 -3.26 9.56 11.36
CA THR A 249 -4.12 8.40 11.59
C THR A 249 -3.32 7.11 11.41
N ALA A 250 -2.53 6.98 10.34
CA ALA A 250 -1.67 5.81 10.13
C ALA A 250 -0.56 5.67 11.20
N ALA A 251 -0.08 6.77 11.77
CA ALA A 251 0.84 6.74 12.91
C ALA A 251 0.15 6.28 14.20
N LEU A 252 -1.04 6.83 14.50
CA LEU A 252 -1.84 6.44 15.66
C LEU A 252 -2.33 5.00 15.59
N GLU A 253 -2.70 4.49 14.42
CA GLU A 253 -3.08 3.09 14.22
C GLU A 253 -1.90 2.15 14.49
N ARG A 254 -0.68 2.52 14.09
CA ARG A 254 0.53 1.75 14.41
C ARG A 254 0.85 1.78 15.91
N GLU A 255 0.77 2.96 16.54
CA GLU A 255 0.97 3.10 17.99
C GLU A 255 -0.10 2.33 18.79
N LEU A 256 -1.37 2.40 18.36
CA LEU A 256 -2.48 1.68 18.97
C LEU A 256 -2.31 0.17 18.76
N HIS A 257 -1.93 -0.28 17.57
CA HIS A 257 -1.69 -1.70 17.31
C HIS A 257 -0.56 -2.24 18.19
N VAL A 258 0.55 -1.51 18.32
CA VAL A 258 1.65 -1.88 19.22
C VAL A 258 1.19 -1.84 20.68
N ALA A 259 0.41 -0.84 21.10
CA ALA A 259 -0.11 -0.76 22.46
C ALA A 259 -1.13 -1.87 22.76
N GLU A 260 -2.00 -2.21 21.82
CA GLU A 260 -2.97 -3.31 21.91
C GLU A 260 -2.27 -4.67 21.88
N GLU A 261 -1.22 -4.84 21.08
CA GLU A 261 -0.37 -6.02 21.08
C GLU A 261 0.33 -6.15 22.43
N LEU A 262 0.98 -5.09 22.94
CA LEU A 262 1.62 -5.07 24.26
C LEU A 262 0.64 -5.26 25.42
N LEU A 263 -0.58 -4.72 25.33
CA LEU A 263 -1.62 -4.88 26.34
C LEU A 263 -2.32 -6.23 26.24
N SER A 264 -2.49 -6.79 25.04
CA SER A 264 -2.97 -8.15 24.80
C SER A 264 -1.95 -9.16 25.29
N ASP A 265 -0.66 -8.90 25.05
CA ASP A 265 0.45 -9.65 25.63
C ASP A 265 0.42 -9.54 27.15
N ALA A 266 0.46 -8.34 27.73
CA ALA A 266 0.43 -8.14 29.18
C ALA A 266 -0.82 -8.74 29.84
N ARG A 267 -2.00 -8.63 29.20
CA ARG A 267 -3.25 -9.24 29.69
C ARG A 267 -3.23 -10.75 29.54
N SER A 268 -2.67 -11.32 28.48
CA SER A 268 -2.53 -12.78 28.29
C SER A 268 -1.46 -13.41 29.18
N ARG A 269 -0.50 -12.61 29.67
CA ARG A 269 0.66 -13.01 30.50
C ARG A 269 0.40 -12.96 32.00
N VAL A 270 -0.65 -12.27 32.46
CA VAL A 270 -1.08 -12.26 33.86
C VAL A 270 -2.15 -13.34 34.08
N ASP A 271 -1.89 -14.22 35.06
CA ASP A 271 -2.69 -15.37 35.58
C ASP A 271 -2.71 -16.66 34.74
N GLY A 272 -2.36 -17.85 35.22
CA GLY A 272 -1.82 -18.31 36.51
C GLY A 272 -1.22 -19.73 36.31
N PRO A 273 0.06 -19.98 36.61
CA PRO A 273 0.76 -21.20 36.14
C PRO A 273 1.01 -22.27 37.19
N LEU A 274 0.61 -21.99 38.42
CA LEU A 274 0.68 -22.94 39.52
C LEU A 274 -0.75 -23.38 39.85
N LEU A 275 -1.55 -23.66 38.83
CA LEU A 275 -2.86 -24.27 38.99
C LEU A 275 -2.68 -25.79 39.04
N GLY A 276 -3.38 -26.44 39.96
CA GLY A 276 -3.25 -27.87 40.21
C GLY A 276 -2.62 -28.21 41.56
N GLU A 277 -2.72 -29.47 41.97
CA GLU A 277 -2.22 -30.00 43.24
C GLU A 277 -1.31 -31.23 43.03
N SER A 278 -0.89 -31.48 41.79
CA SER A 278 0.07 -32.54 41.50
C SER A 278 1.36 -32.37 42.33
N ALA A 279 2.00 -33.48 42.66
CA ALA A 279 3.27 -33.48 43.40
C ALA A 279 4.32 -32.58 42.73
N ALA A 280 4.39 -32.60 41.40
CA ALA A 280 5.31 -31.77 40.61
C ALA A 280 5.04 -30.26 40.76
N VAL A 281 3.76 -29.84 40.85
CA VAL A 281 3.41 -28.42 41.07
C VAL A 281 3.64 -28.00 42.53
N CYS A 282 3.41 -28.88 43.49
CA CYS A 282 3.74 -28.63 44.90
C CYS A 282 5.25 -28.44 45.09
N GLU A 283 6.07 -29.34 44.52
CA GLU A 283 7.54 -29.19 44.51
C GLU A 283 8.00 -27.90 43.83
N LEU A 284 7.34 -27.51 42.74
CA LEU A 284 7.60 -26.26 42.03
C LEU A 284 7.26 -25.03 42.91
N ARG A 285 6.11 -25.03 43.62
CA ARG A 285 5.75 -23.96 44.56
C ARG A 285 6.77 -23.81 45.67
N ASP A 286 7.21 -24.93 46.24
CA ASP A 286 8.24 -24.91 47.29
C ASP A 286 9.58 -24.39 46.75
N ALA A 287 9.94 -24.77 45.53
CA ALA A 287 11.14 -24.24 44.86
C ALA A 287 11.05 -22.73 44.62
N ILE A 288 9.89 -22.24 44.16
CA ILE A 288 9.63 -20.82 43.98
C ILE A 288 9.75 -20.08 45.32
N ALA A 289 9.13 -20.59 46.40
CA ALA A 289 9.20 -19.98 47.72
C ALA A 289 10.64 -19.88 48.25
N ARG A 290 11.47 -20.92 48.04
CA ARG A 290 12.89 -20.93 48.43
C ARG A 290 13.75 -19.92 47.66
N GLU A 291 13.49 -19.75 46.37
CA GLU A 291 14.27 -18.86 45.51
C GLU A 291 13.72 -17.42 45.47
N ALA A 292 12.46 -17.19 45.84
CA ALA A 292 11.81 -15.88 45.75
C ALA A 292 12.53 -14.80 46.58
N ALA A 293 13.05 -15.15 47.77
CA ALA A 293 13.76 -14.22 48.66
C ALA A 293 15.18 -13.85 48.21
N ARG A 294 15.70 -14.49 47.15
CA ARG A 294 17.07 -14.33 46.65
C ARG A 294 17.13 -13.35 45.48
N ILE A 295 18.23 -12.60 45.38
CA ILE A 295 18.44 -11.58 44.32
C ILE A 295 19.30 -12.15 43.18
N GLU A 296 20.09 -13.19 43.46
CA GLU A 296 20.97 -13.83 42.50
C GLU A 296 20.21 -14.32 41.25
N PRO A 297 20.86 -14.36 40.07
CA PRO A 297 20.24 -14.82 38.84
C PRO A 297 19.67 -16.24 38.96
N LEU A 298 18.44 -16.41 38.47
CA LEU A 298 17.71 -17.67 38.53
C LEU A 298 17.47 -18.23 37.13
N LEU A 299 17.83 -19.49 36.89
CA LEU A 299 17.53 -20.18 35.64
C LEU A 299 16.31 -21.09 35.76
N LEU A 300 15.33 -20.89 34.87
CA LEU A 300 14.17 -21.76 34.70
C LEU A 300 14.45 -22.73 33.55
N ALA A 301 14.48 -24.02 33.85
CA ALA A 301 14.78 -25.07 32.86
C ALA A 301 13.58 -26.01 32.68
N GLY A 302 13.22 -26.35 31.45
CA GLY A 302 12.17 -27.33 31.14
C GLY A 302 11.86 -27.35 29.64
N PRO A 303 10.89 -28.13 29.15
CA PRO A 303 10.57 -28.16 27.72
C PRO A 303 9.87 -26.87 27.21
N PRO A 304 9.91 -26.57 25.90
CA PRO A 304 9.20 -25.43 25.31
C PRO A 304 7.72 -25.43 25.67
N GLY A 305 7.15 -24.27 25.96
CA GLY A 305 5.71 -24.14 26.28
C GLY A 305 5.28 -24.64 27.66
N ALA A 306 6.20 -25.10 28.53
CA ALA A 306 5.88 -25.60 29.88
C ALA A 306 5.43 -24.52 30.90
N GLY A 307 5.41 -23.24 30.51
CA GLY A 307 4.96 -22.13 31.38
C GLY A 307 6.06 -21.45 32.19
N LYS A 308 7.30 -21.38 31.68
CA LYS A 308 8.44 -20.74 32.38
C LYS A 308 8.22 -19.26 32.68
N GLU A 309 7.68 -18.49 31.73
CA GLU A 309 7.39 -17.06 31.92
C GLU A 309 6.47 -16.84 33.12
N ALA A 310 5.44 -17.66 33.23
CA ALA A 310 4.49 -17.55 34.30
C ALA A 310 5.13 -17.96 35.65
N VAL A 311 6.01 -18.98 35.66
CA VAL A 311 6.84 -19.29 36.84
C VAL A 311 7.72 -18.09 37.23
N ALA A 312 8.29 -17.38 36.26
CA ALA A 312 9.07 -16.16 36.51
C ALA A 312 8.20 -15.05 37.14
N HIS A 313 6.96 -14.87 36.67
CA HIS A 313 6.00 -13.96 37.31
C HIS A 313 5.67 -14.37 38.75
N ALA A 314 5.48 -15.66 39.02
CA ALA A 314 5.22 -16.16 40.38
C ALA A 314 6.41 -15.91 41.31
N VAL A 315 7.63 -16.12 40.83
CA VAL A 315 8.86 -15.77 41.55
C VAL A 315 8.94 -14.27 41.82
N HIS A 316 8.64 -13.43 40.83
CA HIS A 316 8.61 -11.98 41.00
C HIS A 316 7.59 -11.55 42.05
N ALA A 317 6.35 -12.04 41.98
CA ALA A 317 5.31 -11.74 42.95
C ALA A 317 5.67 -12.19 44.38
N ALA A 318 6.20 -13.42 44.51
CA ALA A 318 6.62 -13.97 45.81
C ALA A 318 7.85 -13.25 46.40
N SER A 319 8.64 -12.56 45.58
CA SER A 319 9.82 -11.82 46.05
C SER A 319 9.49 -10.52 46.80
N GLY A 320 8.23 -10.05 46.76
CA GLY A 320 7.80 -8.81 47.40
C GLY A 320 8.30 -7.52 46.73
N ARG A 321 8.91 -7.64 45.55
CA ARG A 321 9.43 -6.52 44.76
C ARG A 321 8.28 -5.73 44.13
N ARG A 322 8.42 -4.39 44.06
CA ARG A 322 7.38 -3.47 43.55
C ARG A 322 7.72 -2.82 42.20
N GLY A 323 8.97 -2.94 41.74
CA GLY A 323 9.38 -2.44 40.43
C GLY A 323 8.83 -3.30 39.28
N ALA A 324 8.98 -2.81 38.06
CA ALA A 324 8.38 -3.43 36.88
C ALA A 324 8.95 -4.83 36.58
N PHE A 325 8.09 -5.70 36.03
CA PHE A 325 8.51 -6.94 35.40
C PHE A 325 8.76 -6.66 33.91
N ILE A 326 10.03 -6.67 33.50
CA ILE A 326 10.44 -6.39 32.12
C ILE A 326 10.72 -7.72 31.43
N PHE A 327 9.94 -8.01 30.39
CA PHE A 327 10.13 -9.19 29.54
C PHE A 327 11.08 -8.87 28.37
N VAL A 328 11.99 -9.80 28.10
CA VAL A 328 12.90 -9.76 26.96
C VAL A 328 12.93 -11.13 26.28
N SER A 329 12.46 -11.18 25.03
CA SER A 329 12.61 -12.32 24.14
C SER A 329 14.03 -12.34 23.58
N CYS A 330 14.87 -13.26 24.03
CA CYS A 330 16.25 -13.37 23.53
C CYS A 330 16.35 -13.63 22.02
N PRO A 331 15.46 -14.44 21.38
CA PRO A 331 15.45 -14.63 19.93
C PRO A 331 15.23 -13.32 19.14
N GLU A 332 14.40 -12.41 19.65
CA GLU A 332 14.05 -11.14 19.00
C GLU A 332 15.08 -10.02 19.22
N LEU A 333 16.08 -10.23 20.08
CA LEU A 333 17.11 -9.21 20.31
C LEU A 333 17.91 -8.87 19.04
N HIS A 334 18.06 -9.83 18.11
CA HIS A 334 18.80 -9.61 16.86
C HIS A 334 18.10 -8.62 15.91
N THR A 335 16.76 -8.65 15.83
CA THR A 335 15.99 -7.70 15.02
C THR A 335 15.96 -6.32 15.66
N GLN A 336 15.82 -6.23 16.98
CA GLN A 336 15.78 -4.96 17.71
C GLN A 336 17.12 -4.19 17.67
N VAL A 337 18.25 -4.91 17.69
CA VAL A 337 19.58 -4.29 17.51
C VAL A 337 19.78 -3.76 16.09
N ARG A 338 19.23 -4.43 15.06
CA ARG A 338 19.36 -4.02 13.65
C ARG A 338 18.38 -2.94 13.22
N GLN A 339 17.19 -2.88 13.82
CA GLN A 339 16.12 -1.93 13.47
C GLN A 339 16.22 -0.58 14.20
N SER A 340 17.18 -0.40 15.12
CA SER A 340 17.40 0.91 15.74
C SER A 340 17.78 1.94 14.66
N PRO A 341 16.94 2.96 14.41
CA PRO A 341 17.12 3.86 13.29
C PRO A 341 18.43 4.64 13.42
N ILE A 342 19.08 4.86 12.27
CA ILE A 342 20.34 5.61 12.08
C ILE A 342 20.23 7.08 12.57
N HIS A 343 19.08 7.53 13.08
CA HIS A 343 18.77 8.94 13.36
C HIS A 343 18.44 9.27 14.82
N SER A 344 18.70 8.38 15.80
CA SER A 344 18.66 8.78 17.21
C SER A 344 20.03 9.26 17.67
N THR A 345 20.06 10.46 18.27
CA THR A 345 21.22 11.18 18.80
C THR A 345 22.22 10.29 19.56
N ALA A 346 23.44 10.18 19.02
CA ALA A 346 24.77 9.95 19.62
C ALA A 346 25.01 8.95 20.80
N ALA A 347 24.01 8.30 21.39
CA ALA A 347 24.15 7.51 22.63
C ALA A 347 23.86 6.00 22.48
N THR A 348 23.46 5.52 21.31
CA THR A 348 23.27 4.08 21.03
C THR A 348 24.40 3.59 20.14
N ARG A 349 25.50 3.12 20.74
CA ARG A 349 26.66 2.65 19.98
C ARG A 349 27.13 1.24 20.36
N SER A 350 26.48 0.55 21.30
CA SER A 350 26.78 -0.85 21.56
C SER A 350 25.52 -1.72 21.70
N PRO A 351 25.55 -2.99 21.26
CA PRO A 351 24.51 -3.98 21.58
C PRO A 351 24.25 -4.13 23.09
N GLY A 352 25.24 -3.82 23.94
CA GLY A 352 25.10 -3.79 25.40
C GLY A 352 24.20 -2.67 25.93
N ASP A 353 24.09 -1.54 25.21
CA ASP A 353 23.29 -0.39 25.64
C ASP A 353 21.78 -0.73 25.69
N LEU A 354 21.32 -1.62 24.80
CA LEU A 354 19.93 -2.09 24.75
C LEU A 354 19.56 -2.88 26.01
N LEU A 355 20.42 -3.83 26.42
CA LEU A 355 20.23 -4.61 27.63
C LEU A 355 20.38 -3.75 28.89
N ALA A 356 21.33 -2.81 28.90
CA ALA A 356 21.49 -1.85 29.98
C ALA A 356 20.23 -1.00 30.20
N ARG A 357 19.61 -0.49 29.13
CA ARG A 357 18.32 0.23 29.23
C ARG A 357 17.17 -0.64 29.73
N LYS A 358 17.09 -1.91 29.30
CA LYS A 358 16.08 -2.85 29.80
C LYS A 358 16.29 -3.15 31.29
N LEU A 359 17.54 -3.21 31.75
CA LEU A 359 17.87 -3.31 33.18
C LEU A 359 17.45 -2.06 33.95
N GLU A 360 17.69 -0.85 33.42
CA GLU A 360 17.23 0.40 34.04
C GLU A 360 15.70 0.44 34.21
N LEU A 361 14.96 0.02 33.18
CA LEU A 361 13.49 -0.10 33.25
C LEU A 361 13.03 -1.13 34.30
N ALA A 362 13.85 -2.13 34.59
CA ALA A 362 13.58 -3.17 35.57
C ALA A 362 14.05 -2.81 36.99
N ALA A 363 14.53 -1.58 37.23
CA ALA A 363 14.98 -1.11 38.54
C ALA A 363 13.93 -1.33 39.64
N GLY A 364 14.34 -1.93 40.76
CA GLY A 364 13.46 -2.34 41.86
C GLY A 364 12.53 -3.51 41.53
N GLY A 365 12.65 -4.09 40.33
CA GLY A 365 11.74 -5.07 39.73
C GLY A 365 12.48 -6.32 39.25
N THR A 366 12.06 -6.90 38.13
CA THR A 366 12.64 -8.13 37.58
C THR A 366 12.79 -8.05 36.07
N LEU A 367 13.97 -8.42 35.57
CA LEU A 367 14.23 -8.62 34.15
C LEU A 367 14.13 -10.13 33.86
N PHE A 368 13.19 -10.51 32.97
CA PHE A 368 13.04 -11.87 32.51
C PHE A 368 13.60 -12.04 31.09
N LEU A 369 14.58 -12.94 30.95
CA LEU A 369 15.25 -13.29 29.70
C LEU A 369 14.70 -14.62 29.19
N ASP A 370 13.78 -14.59 28.22
CA ASP A 370 13.18 -15.80 27.67
C ASP A 370 14.06 -16.44 26.59
N ALA A 371 14.19 -17.76 26.62
CA ALA A 371 15.01 -18.54 25.68
C ALA A 371 16.47 -18.06 25.60
N VAL A 372 17.14 -17.94 26.75
CA VAL A 372 18.53 -17.48 26.89
C VAL A 372 19.55 -18.25 26.02
N HIS A 373 19.23 -19.49 25.64
CA HIS A 373 20.01 -20.33 24.72
C HIS A 373 20.03 -19.83 23.26
N GLU A 374 19.14 -18.91 22.91
CA GLU A 374 19.04 -18.28 21.59
C GLU A 374 19.62 -16.85 21.59
N ILE A 375 20.31 -16.44 22.65
CA ILE A 375 20.97 -15.13 22.69
C ILE A 375 22.04 -15.04 21.59
N PRO A 376 22.04 -13.96 20.78
CA PRO A 376 23.07 -13.72 19.77
C PRO A 376 24.49 -13.73 20.38
N THR A 377 25.45 -14.37 19.72
CA THR A 377 26.82 -14.55 20.24
C THR A 377 27.50 -13.21 20.59
N GLY A 378 27.25 -12.15 19.81
CA GLY A 378 27.76 -10.81 20.09
C GLY A 378 27.17 -10.11 21.32
N LEU A 379 26.06 -10.63 21.87
CA LEU A 379 25.40 -10.14 23.07
C LEU A 379 25.70 -10.99 24.32
N GLN A 380 26.21 -12.22 24.15
CA GLN A 380 26.49 -13.11 25.28
C GLN A 380 27.55 -12.53 26.22
N GLY A 381 28.64 -11.98 25.66
CA GLY A 381 29.70 -11.32 26.45
C GLY A 381 29.20 -10.08 27.20
N ALA A 382 28.44 -9.22 26.53
CA ALA A 382 27.85 -8.03 27.15
C ALA A 382 26.88 -8.40 28.28
N LEU A 383 26.04 -9.42 28.08
CA LEU A 383 25.15 -9.90 29.13
C LEU A 383 25.94 -10.51 30.31
N LEU A 384 26.98 -11.30 30.03
CA LEU A 384 27.84 -11.85 31.08
C LEU A 384 28.48 -10.74 31.91
N GLU A 385 29.07 -9.73 31.27
CA GLU A 385 29.68 -8.58 31.96
C GLU A 385 28.66 -7.81 32.81
N LEU A 386 27.45 -7.59 32.29
CA LEU A 386 26.36 -6.94 33.03
C LEU A 386 25.93 -7.77 34.25
N LEU A 387 25.75 -9.08 34.11
CA LEU A 387 25.37 -9.97 35.21
C LEU A 387 26.45 -10.05 36.29
N GLU A 388 27.72 -10.15 35.90
CA GLU A 388 28.84 -10.12 36.85
C GLU A 388 28.94 -8.77 37.56
N THR A 389 28.65 -7.67 36.87
CA THR A 389 28.62 -6.33 37.47
C THR A 389 27.49 -6.20 38.49
N LEU A 390 26.33 -6.79 38.22
CA LEU A 390 25.23 -6.88 39.18
C LEU A 390 25.61 -7.74 40.40
N GLU A 391 26.28 -8.87 40.23
CA GLU A 391 26.76 -9.71 41.35
C GLU A 391 27.77 -8.95 42.25
N ARG A 392 28.70 -8.18 41.65
CA ARG A 392 29.70 -7.38 42.39
C ARG A 392 29.11 -6.18 43.11
N SER A 393 28.04 -5.59 42.56
CA SER A 393 27.42 -4.36 43.08
C SER A 393 26.40 -4.60 44.21
N GLY A 394 26.11 -5.87 44.53
CA GLY A 394 25.15 -6.30 45.56
C GLY A 394 25.48 -5.89 47.01
N ALA A 395 26.59 -5.19 47.25
CA ALA A 395 26.99 -4.68 48.56
C ALA A 395 27.13 -3.14 48.55
N GLY A 396 26.00 -2.40 48.52
CA GLY A 396 25.93 -1.08 49.15
C GLY A 396 25.83 0.20 48.31
N SER A 397 25.56 0.16 47.00
CA SER A 397 25.28 1.39 46.20
C SER A 397 23.92 1.33 45.53
N ARG A 398 23.24 2.47 45.33
CA ARG A 398 21.78 2.59 45.18
C ARG A 398 21.27 3.04 43.80
N SER A 399 21.95 2.73 42.69
CA SER A 399 21.60 3.35 41.39
C SER A 399 21.32 2.43 40.18
N VAL A 400 21.81 1.18 40.10
CA VAL A 400 21.45 0.20 39.02
C VAL A 400 21.44 -1.25 39.55
N SER A 401 21.73 -1.42 40.84
CA SER A 401 22.08 -2.67 41.53
C SER A 401 20.89 -3.47 42.08
N ASP A 402 19.67 -2.91 42.01
CA ASP A 402 18.46 -3.56 42.55
C ASP A 402 17.57 -4.08 41.42
N VAL A 403 18.11 -4.97 40.60
CA VAL A 403 17.35 -5.69 39.56
C VAL A 403 17.56 -7.18 39.74
N ARG A 404 16.47 -7.93 39.82
CA ARG A 404 16.53 -9.40 39.78
C ARG A 404 16.54 -9.87 38.33
N VAL A 405 17.40 -10.82 37.99
CA VAL A 405 17.39 -11.46 36.68
C VAL A 405 16.85 -12.89 36.77
N ILE A 406 15.89 -13.22 35.92
CA ILE A 406 15.38 -14.58 35.72
C ILE A 406 15.60 -14.94 34.26
N ALA A 407 16.25 -16.07 33.98
CA ALA A 407 16.50 -16.56 32.63
C ALA A 407 15.73 -17.86 32.37
N SER A 408 15.36 -18.12 31.13
CA SER A 408 14.60 -19.30 30.70
C SER A 408 15.38 -20.09 29.66
N THR A 409 15.39 -21.42 29.75
CA THR A 409 15.99 -22.30 28.73
C THR A 409 15.15 -23.55 28.47
N SER A 410 15.15 -23.94 27.19
CA SER A 410 14.52 -25.19 26.70
C SER A 410 15.54 -26.26 26.34
N ARG A 411 16.84 -25.92 26.32
CA ARG A 411 17.92 -26.86 26.04
C ARG A 411 17.99 -27.88 27.18
N ARG A 412 17.95 -29.18 26.86
CA ARG A 412 18.30 -30.23 27.83
C ARG A 412 19.76 -30.00 28.21
N LEU A 413 19.99 -29.54 29.44
CA LEU A 413 21.30 -29.48 30.04
C LEU A 413 21.68 -30.92 30.43
N THR A 414 21.97 -31.76 29.44
CA THR A 414 22.54 -33.09 29.70
C THR A 414 23.94 -32.88 30.26
N LEU A 415 24.04 -32.95 31.57
CA LEU A 415 25.30 -33.19 32.26
C LEU A 415 25.68 -34.63 31.89
N GLU A 416 26.56 -34.81 30.90
CA GLU A 416 27.41 -36.00 30.92
C GLU A 416 28.08 -36.03 32.29
N ALA A 417 27.98 -37.17 32.97
CA ALA A 417 28.45 -37.44 34.32
C ALA A 417 29.52 -36.44 34.85
N GLY A 418 29.09 -35.40 35.56
CA GLY A 418 29.98 -34.48 36.29
C GLY A 418 30.65 -33.33 35.51
N GLY A 419 30.32 -33.07 34.24
CA GLY A 419 30.92 -31.97 33.47
C GLY A 419 30.27 -30.59 33.71
N GLU A 420 31.09 -29.52 33.80
CA GLU A 420 30.60 -28.13 33.84
C GLU A 420 29.93 -27.70 32.52
N PRO A 421 28.95 -26.77 32.53
CA PRO A 421 28.39 -26.16 31.32
C PRO A 421 29.48 -25.52 30.43
N PRO A 422 29.38 -25.62 29.09
CA PRO A 422 30.46 -25.18 28.19
C PRO A 422 30.67 -23.66 28.09
N ASP A 423 29.68 -22.85 28.47
CA ASP A 423 29.72 -21.38 28.34
C ASP A 423 29.70 -20.72 29.74
N ALA A 424 30.54 -19.70 29.93
CA ALA A 424 30.64 -18.90 31.16
C ALA A 424 29.30 -18.24 31.55
N LEU A 425 28.50 -17.76 30.58
CA LEU A 425 27.18 -17.20 30.84
C LEU A 425 26.23 -18.24 31.43
N PHE A 426 26.18 -19.43 30.83
CA PHE A 426 25.36 -20.52 31.33
C PHE A 426 25.85 -21.06 32.67
N ARG A 427 27.17 -21.06 32.94
CA ARG A 427 27.71 -21.40 34.26
C ARG A 427 27.23 -20.45 35.35
N LEU A 428 27.25 -19.14 35.07
CA LEU A 428 26.76 -18.14 36.01
C LEU A 428 25.25 -18.33 36.28
N LEU A 429 24.45 -18.44 35.22
CA LEU A 429 22.99 -18.59 35.33
C LEU A 429 22.57 -19.93 35.96
N SER A 430 23.33 -21.01 35.75
CA SER A 430 22.97 -22.35 36.24
C SER A 430 23.25 -22.57 37.74
N ARG A 431 23.85 -21.60 38.44
CA ARG A 431 24.12 -21.68 39.89
C ARG A 431 22.85 -21.91 40.71
N ARG A 432 21.74 -21.32 40.29
CA ARG A 432 20.40 -21.50 40.87
C ARG A 432 19.45 -21.91 39.77
N ARG A 433 18.73 -23.01 39.97
CA ARG A 433 17.82 -23.54 38.96
C ARG A 433 16.50 -24.00 39.56
N ILE A 434 15.42 -23.72 38.84
CA ILE A 434 14.11 -24.35 39.05
C ILE A 434 13.79 -25.18 37.81
N ALA A 435 13.53 -26.46 38.01
CA ALA A 435 13.00 -27.34 36.98
C ALA A 435 11.49 -27.08 36.83
N VAL A 436 11.05 -26.72 35.64
CA VAL A 436 9.65 -26.52 35.30
C VAL A 436 9.16 -27.81 34.61
N PRO A 437 8.24 -28.57 35.24
CA PRO A 437 7.81 -29.87 34.74
C PRO A 437 7.04 -29.74 33.42
N ALA A 438 7.18 -30.75 32.56
CA ALA A 438 6.39 -30.87 31.35
C ALA A 438 4.91 -31.09 31.72
N LEU A 439 3.98 -30.82 30.80
CA LEU A 439 2.56 -31.07 31.05
C LEU A 439 2.29 -32.58 31.25
N VAL A 440 3.04 -33.44 30.55
CA VAL A 440 2.96 -34.90 30.65
C VAL A 440 3.31 -35.44 32.05
N ASP A 441 4.11 -34.70 32.83
CA ASP A 441 4.52 -35.07 34.19
C ASP A 441 3.51 -34.62 35.26
N ARG A 442 2.48 -33.85 34.86
CA ARG A 442 1.45 -33.29 35.74
C ARG A 442 0.05 -33.36 35.11
N ARG A 443 -0.28 -34.52 34.54
CA ARG A 443 -1.57 -34.75 33.85
C ARG A 443 -2.79 -34.54 34.75
N ASP A 444 -2.63 -34.74 36.06
CA ASP A 444 -3.69 -34.50 37.06
C ASP A 444 -4.10 -33.03 37.17
N ASP A 445 -3.26 -32.10 36.70
CA ASP A 445 -3.56 -30.67 36.70
C ASP A 445 -4.33 -30.23 35.44
N ILE A 446 -4.40 -31.06 34.39
CA ILE A 446 -5.09 -30.73 33.13
C ILE A 446 -6.56 -30.34 33.35
N PRO A 447 -7.37 -31.02 34.17
CA PRO A 447 -8.76 -30.62 34.43
C PRO A 447 -8.88 -29.19 34.99
N VAL A 448 -7.98 -28.82 35.92
CA VAL A 448 -7.98 -27.48 36.54
C VAL A 448 -7.52 -26.42 35.52
N LEU A 449 -6.51 -26.73 34.71
CA LEU A 449 -6.05 -25.86 33.62
C LEU A 449 -7.14 -25.65 32.57
N VAL A 450 -7.86 -26.72 32.21
CA VAL A 450 -8.99 -26.68 31.28
C VAL A 450 -10.09 -25.75 31.78
N ASP A 451 -10.54 -25.94 33.03
CA ASP A 451 -11.58 -25.10 33.62
C ASP A 451 -11.17 -23.62 33.62
N HIS A 452 -9.92 -23.34 34.02
CA HIS A 452 -9.37 -21.99 34.01
C HIS A 452 -9.37 -21.35 32.62
N PHE A 453 -8.75 -22.01 31.63
CA PHE A 453 -8.63 -21.44 30.28
C PHE A 453 -9.99 -21.30 29.61
N VAL A 454 -10.88 -22.28 29.74
CA VAL A 454 -12.21 -22.25 29.11
C VAL A 454 -13.06 -21.11 29.68
N ARG A 455 -13.13 -20.96 31.01
CA ARG A 455 -13.87 -19.86 31.63
C ARG A 455 -13.31 -18.51 31.22
N ARG A 456 -11.98 -18.39 31.14
CA ARG A 456 -11.30 -17.16 30.74
C ARG A 456 -11.64 -16.76 29.31
N HIS A 457 -11.44 -17.68 28.36
CA HIS A 457 -11.74 -17.42 26.94
C HIS A 457 -13.24 -17.18 26.71
N ALA A 458 -14.11 -17.90 27.43
CA ALA A 458 -15.55 -17.69 27.34
C ALA A 458 -15.95 -16.27 27.80
N ARG A 459 -15.38 -15.78 28.92
CA ARG A 459 -15.60 -14.40 29.39
C ARG A 459 -15.09 -13.36 28.39
N GLN A 460 -13.90 -13.57 27.82
CA GLN A 460 -13.32 -12.66 26.83
C GLN A 460 -14.17 -12.57 25.55
N LEU A 461 -14.74 -13.69 25.11
CA LEU A 461 -15.57 -13.77 23.91
C LEU A 461 -17.06 -13.48 24.17
N GLY A 462 -17.46 -13.17 25.42
CA GLY A 462 -18.86 -12.95 25.80
C GLY A 462 -19.75 -14.20 25.65
N LYS A 463 -19.17 -15.40 25.70
CA LYS A 463 -19.90 -16.67 25.56
C LYS A 463 -20.22 -17.31 26.91
N VAL A 464 -21.33 -18.04 26.96
CA VAL A 464 -21.73 -18.84 28.14
C VAL A 464 -21.29 -20.29 27.94
N VAL A 465 -20.03 -20.59 28.30
CA VAL A 465 -19.48 -21.96 28.30
C VAL A 465 -19.19 -22.37 29.74
N ALA A 466 -19.81 -23.47 30.18
CA ALA A 466 -19.67 -24.01 31.53
C ALA A 466 -18.44 -24.91 31.69
N GLY A 467 -17.98 -25.56 30.61
CA GLY A 467 -16.81 -26.43 30.62
C GLY A 467 -16.78 -27.43 29.48
N LEU A 468 -15.99 -28.49 29.64
CA LEU A 468 -15.89 -29.64 28.72
C LEU A 468 -16.60 -30.85 29.32
N THR A 469 -17.05 -31.79 28.49
CA THR A 469 -17.59 -33.07 28.97
C THR A 469 -16.50 -33.88 29.70
N PRO A 470 -16.86 -34.74 30.68
CA PRO A 470 -15.88 -35.59 31.39
C PRO A 470 -15.07 -36.49 30.46
N GLU A 471 -15.66 -36.95 29.36
CA GLU A 471 -14.99 -37.75 28.35
C GLU A 471 -13.94 -36.93 27.58
N SER A 472 -14.26 -35.69 27.21
CA SER A 472 -13.30 -34.77 26.60
C SER A 472 -12.13 -34.46 27.55
N ILE A 473 -12.39 -34.25 28.85
CA ILE A 473 -11.32 -34.06 29.83
C ILE A 473 -10.39 -35.27 29.90
N ARG A 474 -10.94 -36.50 29.93
CA ARG A 474 -10.13 -37.74 29.88
C ARG A 474 -9.26 -37.82 28.63
N ARG A 475 -9.81 -37.47 27.46
CA ARG A 475 -9.05 -37.43 26.19
C ARG A 475 -7.89 -36.44 26.24
N LEU A 476 -8.14 -35.22 26.76
CA LEU A 476 -7.08 -34.23 26.96
C LEU A 476 -6.01 -34.72 27.96
N GLN A 477 -6.37 -35.50 28.98
CA GLN A 477 -5.40 -36.10 29.92
C GLN A 477 -4.55 -37.23 29.30
N ALA A 478 -5.12 -37.95 28.33
CA ALA A 478 -4.43 -39.04 27.64
C ALA A 478 -3.39 -38.53 26.62
N TYR A 479 -3.66 -37.39 25.96
CA TYR A 479 -2.79 -36.80 24.95
C TYR A 479 -1.46 -36.29 25.53
N ALA A 480 -0.38 -36.38 24.73
CA ALA A 480 0.98 -36.13 25.18
C ALA A 480 1.35 -34.65 25.30
N TRP A 481 0.67 -33.75 24.59
CA TRP A 481 0.93 -32.30 24.53
C TRP A 481 2.41 -31.95 24.31
N PRO A 482 2.99 -32.25 23.14
CA PRO A 482 4.40 -31.93 22.85
C PRO A 482 4.75 -30.44 23.01
N GLY A 483 3.79 -29.53 22.76
CA GLY A 483 3.90 -28.09 23.01
C GLY A 483 3.47 -27.65 24.41
N ASN A 484 3.23 -28.61 25.32
CA ASN A 484 2.91 -28.42 26.73
C ASN A 484 1.68 -27.51 26.98
N ILE A 485 1.71 -26.67 28.02
CA ILE A 485 0.59 -25.80 28.41
C ILE A 485 0.23 -24.82 27.29
N ARG A 486 1.23 -24.36 26.51
CA ARG A 486 0.99 -23.43 25.39
C ARG A 486 0.08 -24.06 24.35
N GLU A 487 0.34 -25.31 23.96
CA GLU A 487 -0.49 -26.05 23.01
C GLU A 487 -1.90 -26.30 23.58
N LEU A 488 -2.00 -26.76 24.83
CA LEU A 488 -3.29 -26.97 25.51
C LEU A 488 -4.14 -25.69 25.53
N ARG A 489 -3.55 -24.56 25.92
CA ARG A 489 -4.24 -23.25 25.96
C ARG A 489 -4.75 -22.87 24.57
N SER A 490 -3.87 -22.90 23.56
CA SER A 490 -4.24 -22.54 22.19
C SER A 490 -5.33 -23.45 21.63
N PHE A 491 -5.32 -24.74 21.99
CA PHE A 491 -6.36 -25.68 21.63
C PHE A 491 -7.71 -25.32 22.29
N LEU A 492 -7.72 -25.05 23.60
CA LEU A 492 -8.95 -24.70 24.34
C LEU A 492 -9.55 -23.36 23.90
N GLU A 493 -8.72 -22.38 23.56
CA GLU A 493 -9.16 -21.11 22.98
C GLU A 493 -9.98 -21.35 21.70
N ARG A 494 -9.46 -22.18 20.79
CA ARG A 494 -10.17 -22.55 19.55
C ARG A 494 -11.45 -23.32 19.85
N ALA A 495 -11.40 -24.26 20.79
CA ALA A 495 -12.58 -25.04 21.18
C ALA A 495 -13.71 -24.12 21.69
N VAL A 496 -13.38 -23.12 22.52
CA VAL A 496 -14.36 -22.12 22.99
C VAL A 496 -14.86 -21.23 21.85
N LEU A 497 -13.98 -20.80 20.94
CA LEU A 497 -14.34 -19.96 19.80
C LEU A 497 -15.35 -20.65 18.87
N VAL A 498 -15.20 -21.94 18.61
CA VAL A 498 -16.08 -22.70 17.70
C VAL A 498 -17.32 -23.25 18.43
N SER A 499 -17.29 -23.33 19.77
CA SER A 499 -18.40 -23.87 20.54
C SER A 499 -19.71 -23.09 20.33
N LYS A 500 -20.79 -23.86 20.11
CA LYS A 500 -22.19 -23.39 20.08
C LYS A 500 -22.99 -23.83 21.31
N SER A 501 -22.41 -24.70 22.13
CA SER A 501 -23.04 -25.33 23.29
C SER A 501 -22.40 -24.84 24.59
N THR A 502 -23.14 -24.95 25.70
CA THR A 502 -22.64 -24.63 27.04
C THR A 502 -21.59 -25.63 27.53
N MET A 503 -21.66 -26.89 27.07
CA MET A 503 -20.65 -27.92 27.30
C MET A 503 -19.96 -28.26 25.97
N ILE A 504 -18.63 -28.19 25.96
CA ILE A 504 -17.83 -28.50 24.77
C ILE A 504 -17.51 -29.99 24.76
N GLU A 505 -17.80 -30.63 23.63
CA GLU A 505 -17.42 -32.01 23.34
C GLU A 505 -16.28 -31.99 22.32
N ILE A 506 -15.21 -32.72 22.65
CA ILE A 506 -13.97 -32.82 21.88
C ILE A 506 -13.81 -34.27 21.45
N ASP A 507 -13.78 -34.46 20.13
CA ASP A 507 -13.47 -35.74 19.50
C ASP A 507 -11.97 -35.91 19.29
N GLU A 508 -11.53 -37.16 19.12
CA GLU A 508 -10.12 -37.55 19.01
C GLU A 508 -9.44 -36.87 17.80
N GLU A 509 -10.16 -36.72 16.69
CA GLU A 509 -9.71 -36.02 15.47
C GLU A 509 -9.46 -34.50 15.67
N LEU A 510 -10.04 -33.90 16.71
CA LEU A 510 -9.87 -32.47 17.01
C LEU A 510 -8.55 -32.20 17.76
N ILE A 511 -8.04 -33.18 18.51
CA ILE A 511 -6.81 -33.03 19.31
C ILE A 511 -5.56 -33.09 18.43
N ASP A 512 -5.59 -33.85 17.33
CA ASP A 512 -4.50 -33.97 16.33
C ASP A 512 -4.31 -32.71 15.45
N GLU A 513 -4.99 -31.60 15.77
CA GLU A 513 -4.90 -30.27 15.12
C GLU A 513 -3.53 -29.55 15.21
N GLY A 514 -2.48 -30.18 15.77
CA GLY A 514 -1.15 -29.61 15.98
C GLY A 514 -0.30 -29.35 14.72
N LEU A 515 -0.79 -29.66 13.52
CA LEU A 515 -0.10 -29.46 12.23
C LEU A 515 -0.57 -28.17 11.52
N ALA A 516 -0.18 -27.00 12.03
CA ALA A 516 -0.46 -25.71 11.38
C ALA A 516 0.80 -25.13 10.71
N ALA A 517 0.68 -24.66 9.47
CA ALA A 517 1.68 -23.87 8.76
C ALA A 517 1.08 -22.48 8.47
N GLY A 518 1.40 -21.50 9.34
CA GLY A 518 0.79 -20.17 9.29
C GLY A 518 -0.74 -20.21 9.42
N SER A 519 -1.43 -19.63 8.43
CA SER A 519 -2.90 -19.59 8.36
C SER A 519 -3.55 -20.88 7.82
N TYR A 520 -2.77 -21.93 7.57
CA TYR A 520 -3.24 -23.17 6.96
C TYR A 520 -3.13 -24.36 7.93
N ARG A 521 -4.20 -25.16 8.02
CA ARG A 521 -4.21 -26.46 8.71
C ARG A 521 -3.80 -27.54 7.73
N LEU A 522 -2.78 -28.35 8.06
CA LEU A 522 -2.43 -29.53 7.29
C LEU A 522 -3.43 -30.65 7.64
N VAL A 523 -3.98 -31.28 6.61
CA VAL A 523 -5.06 -32.27 6.70
C VAL A 523 -4.52 -33.66 6.43
N THR A 524 -3.93 -33.86 5.26
CA THR A 524 -3.42 -35.18 4.81
C THR A 524 -2.15 -34.99 4.01
N ARG A 525 -1.16 -35.85 4.17
CA ARG A 525 0.08 -35.77 3.38
C ARG A 525 -0.18 -36.26 1.96
N LEU A 526 0.12 -35.42 0.97
CA LEU A 526 -0.03 -35.73 -0.46
C LEU A 526 1.22 -36.37 -1.04
N GLY A 527 2.40 -36.08 -0.48
CA GLY A 527 3.66 -36.64 -0.97
C GLY A 527 4.88 -36.26 -0.14
N SER A 528 6.03 -36.86 -0.47
CA SER A 528 7.33 -36.50 0.11
C SER A 528 8.47 -36.78 -0.84
N GLY A 529 9.50 -35.93 -0.81
CA GLY A 529 10.73 -36.10 -1.58
C GLY A 529 11.94 -35.50 -0.87
N GLY A 530 13.07 -35.46 -1.58
CA GLY A 530 14.35 -35.00 -1.01
C GLY A 530 14.36 -33.56 -0.50
N MET A 531 13.48 -32.69 -1.03
CA MET A 531 13.35 -31.30 -0.60
C MET A 531 12.30 -31.09 0.51
N GLY A 532 11.52 -32.11 0.89
CA GLY A 532 10.53 -32.01 1.96
C GLY A 532 9.22 -32.74 1.71
N GLU A 533 8.14 -32.27 2.34
CA GLU A 533 6.82 -32.93 2.35
C GLU A 533 5.74 -32.02 1.78
N VAL A 534 4.77 -32.58 1.07
CA VAL A 534 3.61 -31.85 0.54
C VAL A 534 2.35 -32.35 1.21
N TRP A 535 1.51 -31.44 1.67
CA TRP A 535 0.31 -31.69 2.46
C TRP A 535 -0.91 -31.00 1.86
N LEU A 536 -2.08 -31.61 1.98
CA LEU A 536 -3.35 -30.95 1.77
C LEU A 536 -3.57 -29.95 2.91
N GLY A 537 -3.65 -28.68 2.59
CA GLY A 537 -3.92 -27.58 3.51
C GLY A 537 -5.35 -27.06 3.39
N ARG A 538 -5.94 -26.61 4.50
CA ARG A 538 -7.15 -25.78 4.52
C ARG A 538 -6.86 -24.44 5.16
N HIS A 539 -7.13 -23.36 4.44
CA HIS A 539 -6.99 -22.02 4.99
C HIS A 539 -8.05 -21.77 6.07
N ARG A 540 -7.69 -21.05 7.14
CA ARG A 540 -8.60 -20.77 8.27
C ARG A 540 -9.82 -19.93 7.89
N LEU A 541 -9.68 -19.05 6.89
CA LEU A 541 -10.72 -18.08 6.50
C LEU A 541 -11.28 -18.31 5.08
N LEU A 542 -10.59 -19.11 4.25
CA LEU A 542 -10.98 -19.32 2.85
C LEU A 542 -11.47 -20.76 2.69
N ALA A 543 -12.58 -20.94 1.97
CA ALA A 543 -13.19 -22.25 1.77
C ALA A 543 -12.43 -23.17 0.80
N ARG A 544 -11.36 -22.67 0.14
CA ARG A 544 -10.62 -23.43 -0.87
C ARG A 544 -9.48 -24.24 -0.22
N PRO A 545 -9.33 -25.53 -0.56
CA PRO A 545 -8.15 -26.29 -0.17
C PRO A 545 -6.91 -25.82 -0.94
N ALA A 546 -5.74 -26.06 -0.38
CA ALA A 546 -4.44 -25.69 -0.96
C ALA A 546 -3.45 -26.85 -0.80
N ALA A 547 -2.37 -26.86 -1.57
CA ALA A 547 -1.22 -27.73 -1.30
C ALA A 547 -0.18 -26.95 -0.48
N VAL A 548 0.33 -27.53 0.60
CA VAL A 548 1.32 -26.93 1.49
C VAL A 548 2.59 -27.74 1.45
N LYS A 549 3.66 -27.19 0.88
CA LYS A 549 4.96 -27.84 0.80
C LYS A 549 5.85 -27.36 1.94
N LEU A 550 6.17 -28.24 2.88
CA LEU A 550 7.14 -28.03 3.95
C LEU A 550 8.53 -28.41 3.45
N ILE A 551 9.50 -27.51 3.51
CA ILE A 551 10.88 -27.79 3.12
C ILE A 551 11.69 -28.19 4.34
N ARG A 552 12.37 -29.34 4.23
CA ARG A 552 13.29 -29.82 5.26
C ARG A 552 14.63 -29.09 5.11
N HIS A 553 15.08 -28.43 6.16
CA HIS A 553 16.41 -27.83 6.20
C HIS A 553 17.11 -28.13 7.52
N ASP A 554 18.13 -28.98 7.43
CA ASP A 554 19.08 -29.25 8.52
C ASP A 554 20.20 -28.21 8.46
N VAL A 555 19.86 -26.93 8.63
CA VAL A 555 20.86 -25.85 8.60
C VAL A 555 21.20 -25.46 10.03
N GLN A 556 22.48 -25.58 10.39
CA GLN A 556 23.00 -25.13 11.67
C GLN A 556 22.68 -23.63 11.87
N PRO A 557 22.30 -23.20 13.09
CA PRO A 557 22.00 -21.80 13.38
C PRO A 557 23.18 -20.88 13.00
N GLY A 558 22.93 -19.76 12.30
CA GLY A 558 23.96 -18.79 11.95
C GLY A 558 23.69 -17.99 10.67
N ALA A 559 24.68 -17.23 10.21
CA ALA A 559 24.60 -16.33 9.06
C ALA A 559 24.21 -17.04 7.74
N ALA A 560 24.57 -18.31 7.60
CA ALA A 560 24.19 -19.14 6.45
C ALA A 560 22.67 -19.35 6.35
N ARG A 561 21.97 -19.50 7.48
CA ARG A 561 20.51 -19.62 7.52
C ARG A 561 19.83 -18.31 7.15
N GLU A 562 20.34 -17.17 7.59
CA GLU A 562 19.76 -15.85 7.24
C GLU A 562 19.91 -15.53 5.75
N ALA A 563 21.05 -15.88 5.14
CA ALA A 563 21.25 -15.72 3.71
C ALA A 563 20.30 -16.62 2.91
N LEU A 564 20.12 -17.87 3.36
CA LEU A 564 19.18 -18.82 2.79
C LEU A 564 17.71 -18.34 2.89
N VAL A 565 17.29 -17.81 4.05
CA VAL A 565 15.93 -17.24 4.22
C VAL A 565 15.69 -16.10 3.25
N ARG A 566 16.66 -15.17 3.08
CA ARG A 566 16.51 -14.04 2.16
C ARG A 566 16.42 -14.48 0.69
N ARG A 567 17.23 -15.48 0.30
CA ARG A 567 17.18 -16.06 -1.04
C ARG A 567 15.83 -16.73 -1.31
N PHE A 568 15.41 -17.57 -0.36
CA PHE A 568 14.10 -18.23 -0.38
C PHE A 568 12.96 -17.23 -0.56
N GLN A 569 12.92 -16.16 0.24
CA GLN A 569 11.88 -15.13 0.15
C GLN A 569 11.91 -14.40 -1.19
N ARG A 570 13.10 -14.10 -1.70
CA ARG A 570 13.25 -13.41 -2.99
C ARG A 570 12.76 -14.27 -4.16
N GLU A 571 13.16 -15.54 -4.20
CA GLU A 571 12.77 -16.45 -5.27
C GLU A 571 11.27 -16.85 -5.17
N ALA A 572 10.73 -16.98 -3.96
CA ALA A 572 9.29 -17.16 -3.73
C ALA A 572 8.47 -15.95 -4.20
N GLN A 573 8.95 -14.73 -3.92
CA GLN A 573 8.29 -13.50 -4.36
C GLN A 573 8.26 -13.38 -5.90
N VAL A 574 9.40 -13.63 -6.56
CA VAL A 574 9.46 -13.60 -8.04
C VAL A 574 8.53 -14.67 -8.65
N THR A 575 8.44 -15.85 -8.04
CA THR A 575 7.52 -16.90 -8.49
C THR A 575 6.06 -16.52 -8.26
N ALA A 576 5.74 -15.84 -7.16
CA ALA A 576 4.38 -15.35 -6.87
C ALA A 576 3.91 -14.26 -7.86
N ASP A 577 4.85 -13.53 -8.47
CA ASP A 577 4.54 -12.46 -9.43
C ASP A 577 4.24 -12.99 -10.85
N LEU A 578 4.56 -14.27 -11.14
CA LEU A 578 4.26 -14.91 -12.43
C LEU A 578 2.74 -15.10 -12.60
N ARG A 579 2.24 -14.82 -13.81
CA ARG A 579 0.80 -14.79 -14.13
C ARG A 579 0.39 -15.81 -15.18
N SER A 580 1.34 -16.50 -15.81
CA SER A 580 1.06 -17.56 -16.77
C SER A 580 0.19 -18.60 -16.08
N PRO A 581 -0.95 -18.97 -16.69
CA PRO A 581 -1.86 -19.90 -16.07
C PRO A 581 -1.28 -21.32 -16.07
N HIS A 582 -0.17 -21.56 -16.80
CA HIS A 582 0.61 -22.80 -16.79
C HIS A 582 1.72 -22.83 -15.72
N THR A 583 1.87 -21.77 -14.92
CA THR A 583 2.71 -21.75 -13.73
C THR A 583 1.86 -22.10 -12.50
N VAL A 584 2.40 -22.89 -11.57
CA VAL A 584 1.70 -23.15 -10.29
C VAL A 584 1.55 -21.86 -9.50
N GLN A 585 0.33 -21.56 -9.08
CA GLN A 585 0.04 -20.34 -8.34
C GLN A 585 0.44 -20.50 -6.86
N LEU A 586 1.31 -19.61 -6.40
CA LEU A 586 1.67 -19.47 -5.00
C LEU A 586 0.70 -18.52 -4.30
N TYR A 587 0.04 -18.98 -3.24
CA TYR A 587 -0.89 -18.19 -2.44
C TYR A 587 -0.22 -17.52 -1.25
N ASP A 588 0.71 -18.21 -0.61
CA ASP A 588 1.37 -17.75 0.60
C ASP A 588 2.72 -18.49 0.79
N PHE A 589 3.63 -17.93 1.56
CA PHE A 589 4.89 -18.56 1.92
C PHE A 589 5.39 -18.03 3.25
N GLY A 590 6.15 -18.84 3.99
CA GLY A 590 6.64 -18.42 5.29
C GLY A 590 7.56 -19.42 5.96
N VAL A 591 7.79 -19.17 7.25
CA VAL A 591 8.51 -20.06 8.15
C VAL A 591 7.53 -20.43 9.26
N ASN A 592 7.34 -21.72 9.50
CA ASN A 592 6.47 -22.19 10.57
C ASN A 592 7.19 -22.11 11.94
N ASP A 593 6.46 -22.37 13.02
CA ASP A 593 6.98 -22.28 14.40
C ASP A 593 8.14 -23.26 14.68
N SER A 594 8.29 -24.33 13.88
CA SER A 594 9.43 -25.25 13.94
C SER A 594 10.65 -24.76 13.16
N GLY A 595 10.57 -23.59 12.53
CA GLY A 595 11.63 -23.00 11.72
C GLY A 595 11.77 -23.59 10.32
N SER A 596 10.82 -24.44 9.89
CA SER A 596 10.77 -25.02 8.55
C SER A 596 10.11 -24.05 7.60
N PHE A 597 10.68 -23.90 6.40
CA PHE A 597 10.05 -23.11 5.36
C PHE A 597 8.82 -23.82 4.82
N TYR A 598 7.81 -23.05 4.45
CA TYR A 598 6.64 -23.58 3.77
C TYR A 598 6.19 -22.70 2.61
N TYR A 599 5.60 -23.34 1.62
CA TYR A 599 4.81 -22.70 0.56
C TYR A 599 3.39 -23.19 0.63
N VAL A 600 2.47 -22.31 0.27
CA VAL A 600 1.08 -22.62 0.03
C VAL A 600 0.81 -22.34 -1.44
N MET A 601 0.41 -23.36 -2.16
CA MET A 601 0.14 -23.30 -3.60
C MET A 601 -1.25 -23.84 -3.91
N GLU A 602 -1.72 -23.59 -5.13
CA GLU A 602 -2.95 -24.20 -5.61
C GLU A 602 -2.90 -25.74 -5.50
N LEU A 603 -4.00 -26.34 -5.07
CA LEU A 603 -4.13 -27.80 -5.06
C LEU A 603 -4.49 -28.26 -6.48
N LEU A 604 -3.69 -29.15 -7.05
CA LEU A 604 -3.89 -29.67 -8.40
C LEU A 604 -4.47 -31.08 -8.39
N GLU A 605 -5.42 -31.34 -9.29
CA GLU A 605 -6.10 -32.62 -9.43
C GLU A 605 -5.66 -33.30 -10.73
N GLY A 606 -4.66 -34.17 -10.62
CA GLY A 606 -4.09 -34.83 -11.79
C GLY A 606 -2.86 -35.68 -11.47
N LEU A 607 -2.00 -35.86 -12.47
CA LEU A 607 -0.76 -36.62 -12.37
C LEU A 607 0.38 -35.83 -13.01
N ASP A 608 1.56 -35.93 -12.41
CA ASP A 608 2.77 -35.50 -13.07
C ASP A 608 3.10 -36.41 -14.27
N LEU A 609 3.87 -35.87 -15.21
CA LEU A 609 4.24 -36.58 -16.42
C LEU A 609 5.02 -37.86 -16.10
N HIS A 610 5.77 -37.89 -14.98
CA HIS A 610 6.48 -39.09 -14.52
C HIS A 610 5.53 -40.26 -14.27
N ASP A 611 4.46 -40.01 -13.52
CA ASP A 611 3.46 -41.01 -13.24
C ASP A 611 2.64 -41.40 -14.46
N ILE A 612 2.36 -40.47 -15.37
CA ILE A 612 1.61 -40.78 -16.60
C ILE A 612 2.32 -41.87 -17.42
N VAL A 613 3.62 -41.74 -17.67
CA VAL A 613 4.31 -42.71 -18.53
C VAL A 613 4.66 -43.99 -17.77
N THR A 614 5.02 -43.90 -16.48
CA THR A 614 5.31 -45.09 -15.69
C THR A 614 4.09 -46.01 -15.57
N ARG A 615 2.88 -45.44 -15.51
CA ARG A 615 1.63 -46.21 -15.37
C ARG A 615 1.01 -46.60 -16.71
N PHE A 616 0.98 -45.66 -17.65
CA PHE A 616 0.22 -45.81 -18.90
C PHE A 616 1.10 -45.98 -20.14
N GLY A 617 2.42 -46.07 -19.95
CA GLY A 617 3.40 -46.22 -21.01
C GLY A 617 3.69 -44.93 -21.80
N PRO A 618 4.49 -45.04 -22.86
CA PRO A 618 4.82 -43.91 -23.73
C PRO A 618 3.57 -43.22 -24.30
N GLN A 619 3.65 -41.90 -24.46
CA GLN A 619 2.52 -41.06 -24.85
C GLN A 619 2.56 -40.70 -26.35
N PRO A 620 1.40 -40.57 -27.01
CA PRO A 620 1.33 -40.14 -28.41
C PRO A 620 1.99 -38.78 -28.62
N ALA A 621 2.72 -38.63 -29.74
CA ALA A 621 3.47 -37.41 -30.04
C ALA A 621 2.60 -36.15 -30.02
N GLU A 622 1.36 -36.24 -30.48
CA GLU A 622 0.43 -35.12 -30.51
C GLU A 622 0.06 -34.63 -29.10
N ARG A 623 -0.07 -35.55 -28.13
CA ARG A 623 -0.30 -35.22 -26.72
C ARG A 623 0.93 -34.54 -26.15
N VAL A 624 2.11 -35.13 -26.36
CA VAL A 624 3.39 -34.58 -25.86
C VAL A 624 3.61 -33.17 -26.39
N ILE A 625 3.46 -32.93 -27.70
CA ILE A 625 3.57 -31.58 -28.29
C ILE A 625 2.65 -30.58 -27.57
N MET A 626 1.39 -30.94 -27.35
CA MET A 626 0.45 -30.05 -26.67
C MET A 626 0.89 -29.74 -25.23
N LEU A 627 1.38 -30.72 -24.48
CA LEU A 627 1.89 -30.51 -23.11
C LEU A 627 3.14 -29.61 -23.11
N LEU A 628 4.07 -29.81 -24.05
CA LEU A 628 5.29 -29.00 -24.16
C LEU A 628 4.99 -27.55 -24.50
N ARG A 629 4.04 -27.30 -25.39
CA ARG A 629 3.61 -25.95 -25.75
C ARG A 629 3.08 -25.18 -24.54
N GLN A 630 2.30 -25.85 -23.69
CA GLN A 630 1.82 -25.25 -22.43
C GLN A 630 2.98 -24.97 -21.46
N ALA A 631 3.93 -25.90 -21.31
CA ALA A 631 5.13 -25.69 -20.50
C ALA A 631 6.01 -24.53 -21.02
N CYS A 632 6.14 -24.40 -22.34
CA CYS A 632 6.88 -23.30 -22.99
C CYS A 632 6.32 -21.93 -22.65
N ARG A 633 4.99 -21.80 -22.48
CA ARG A 633 4.35 -20.54 -22.08
C ARG A 633 4.69 -20.16 -20.64
N SER A 634 4.76 -21.13 -19.73
CA SER A 634 5.20 -20.90 -18.34
C SER A 634 6.68 -20.51 -18.28
N LEU A 635 7.54 -21.29 -18.96
CA LEU A 635 8.98 -21.02 -19.03
C LEU A 635 9.29 -19.68 -19.71
N GLY A 636 8.58 -19.34 -20.79
CA GLY A 636 8.78 -18.09 -21.52
C GLY A 636 8.56 -16.86 -20.64
N GLU A 637 7.45 -16.81 -19.88
CA GLU A 637 7.19 -15.73 -18.93
C GLU A 637 8.26 -15.67 -17.84
N ALA A 638 8.65 -16.81 -17.27
CA ALA A 638 9.69 -16.86 -16.25
C ALA A 638 11.05 -16.34 -16.77
N HIS A 639 11.42 -16.72 -17.99
CA HIS A 639 12.66 -16.29 -18.64
C HIS A 639 12.68 -14.77 -18.89
N GLU A 640 11.54 -14.18 -19.27
CA GLU A 640 11.40 -12.71 -19.42
C GLU A 640 11.61 -11.96 -18.09
N HIS A 641 11.27 -12.58 -16.96
CA HIS A 641 11.52 -12.04 -15.61
C HIS A 641 12.92 -12.41 -15.06
N GLY A 642 13.79 -12.98 -15.89
CA GLY A 642 15.15 -13.36 -15.51
C GLY A 642 15.23 -14.60 -14.61
N LEU A 643 14.14 -15.38 -14.50
CA LEU A 643 14.07 -16.59 -13.70
C LEU A 643 14.27 -17.82 -14.59
N VAL A 644 15.34 -18.58 -14.34
CA VAL A 644 15.62 -19.88 -14.99
C VAL A 644 15.26 -21.00 -14.02
N HIS A 645 14.53 -22.02 -14.46
CA HIS A 645 13.98 -23.06 -13.58
C HIS A 645 15.06 -24.05 -13.09
N ARG A 646 15.96 -24.51 -13.96
CA ARG A 646 17.14 -25.37 -13.65
C ARG A 646 16.85 -26.76 -13.06
N ASP A 647 15.59 -27.19 -12.99
CA ASP A 647 15.21 -28.53 -12.51
C ASP A 647 13.98 -29.08 -13.26
N ILE A 648 13.84 -28.74 -14.55
CA ILE A 648 12.76 -29.30 -15.35
C ILE A 648 12.96 -30.81 -15.52
N LYS A 649 11.93 -31.56 -15.15
CA LYS A 649 11.86 -33.03 -15.22
C LYS A 649 10.39 -33.45 -15.29
N PRO A 650 10.08 -34.71 -15.68
CA PRO A 650 8.70 -35.16 -15.79
C PRO A 650 7.86 -34.99 -14.52
N ALA A 651 8.46 -35.15 -13.33
CA ALA A 651 7.77 -34.96 -12.04
C ALA A 651 7.36 -33.50 -11.75
N ASN A 652 7.95 -32.52 -12.45
CA ASN A 652 7.64 -31.09 -12.31
C ASN A 652 6.67 -30.59 -13.39
N LEU A 653 6.23 -31.45 -14.30
CA LEU A 653 5.23 -31.14 -15.33
C LEU A 653 3.91 -31.82 -14.93
N PHE A 654 3.07 -31.09 -14.18
CA PHE A 654 1.83 -31.63 -13.65
C PHE A 654 0.69 -31.47 -14.65
N VAL A 655 0.05 -32.57 -15.01
CA VAL A 655 -1.04 -32.61 -15.98
C VAL A 655 -2.35 -32.79 -15.21
N THR A 656 -3.18 -31.75 -15.21
CA THR A 656 -4.40 -31.63 -14.40
C THR A 656 -5.65 -31.55 -15.27
N ARG A 657 -6.80 -31.83 -14.66
CA ARG A 657 -8.09 -31.34 -15.15
C ARG A 657 -8.37 -30.01 -14.48
N LEU A 658 -8.53 -28.93 -15.26
CA LEU A 658 -8.82 -27.60 -14.74
C LEU A 658 -10.18 -27.13 -15.27
N GLY A 659 -11.19 -27.19 -14.42
CA GLY A 659 -12.57 -26.93 -14.84
C GLY A 659 -13.02 -27.92 -15.91
N LEU A 660 -13.26 -27.43 -17.14
CA LEU A 660 -13.65 -28.25 -18.30
C LEU A 660 -12.47 -28.65 -19.19
N GLU A 661 -11.26 -28.20 -18.88
CA GLU A 661 -10.07 -28.48 -19.68
C GLU A 661 -9.32 -29.70 -19.15
N CYS A 662 -9.16 -30.73 -19.99
CA CYS A 662 -8.29 -31.86 -19.73
C CYS A 662 -6.89 -31.62 -20.31
N ASP A 663 -5.89 -32.31 -19.74
CA ASP A 663 -4.48 -32.16 -20.08
C ASP A 663 -3.96 -30.73 -19.97
N TYR A 664 -4.40 -30.04 -18.91
CA TYR A 664 -3.92 -28.72 -18.57
C TYR A 664 -2.58 -28.84 -17.83
N VAL A 665 -1.51 -28.22 -18.32
CA VAL A 665 -0.18 -28.34 -17.70
C VAL A 665 0.05 -27.22 -16.70
N LYS A 666 0.59 -27.60 -15.54
CA LYS A 666 1.17 -26.72 -14.53
C LYS A 666 2.63 -27.09 -14.32
N VAL A 667 3.54 -26.14 -14.52
CA VAL A 667 4.95 -26.28 -14.18
C VAL A 667 5.11 -26.02 -12.69
N LEU A 668 5.66 -27.00 -11.98
CA LEU A 668 5.85 -26.98 -10.53
C LEU A 668 7.31 -26.66 -10.17
N ASP A 669 7.54 -26.18 -8.95
CA ASP A 669 8.87 -26.13 -8.32
C ASP A 669 9.92 -25.32 -9.10
N PHE A 670 9.60 -24.08 -9.48
CA PHE A 670 10.64 -23.10 -9.84
C PHE A 670 11.69 -23.10 -8.74
N GLY A 671 12.97 -23.18 -9.10
CA GLY A 671 14.07 -23.66 -8.24
C GLY A 671 14.43 -22.76 -7.05
N ILE A 672 13.49 -22.54 -6.13
CA ILE A 672 13.55 -21.58 -5.01
C ILE A 672 14.58 -21.99 -3.92
N VAL A 673 15.27 -23.12 -4.10
CA VAL A 673 16.35 -23.58 -3.22
C VAL A 673 17.40 -24.37 -4.03
N LYS A 674 18.11 -23.70 -4.94
CA LYS A 674 19.37 -24.23 -5.46
C LYS A 674 20.43 -23.13 -5.52
N ASP A 675 21.50 -23.34 -4.77
CA ASP A 675 22.62 -22.42 -4.60
C ASP A 675 23.07 -21.83 -5.93
N GLN A 676 23.04 -20.51 -6.05
CA GLN A 676 23.97 -19.80 -6.91
C GLN A 676 25.27 -19.66 -6.11
N PRO A 677 26.37 -20.36 -6.48
CA PRO A 677 27.68 -19.93 -6.05
C PRO A 677 28.03 -18.69 -6.85
N GLU A 678 27.67 -17.51 -6.33
CA GLU A 678 28.44 -16.32 -6.63
C GLU A 678 29.85 -16.57 -6.08
N HIS A 679 30.75 -16.97 -6.97
CA HIS A 679 32.18 -17.18 -6.72
C HIS A 679 32.51 -18.30 -5.71
N GLU A 680 32.43 -19.56 -6.13
CA GLU A 680 33.45 -20.57 -5.79
C GLU A 680 33.21 -21.89 -6.53
N THR A 681 34.32 -22.49 -6.94
CA THR A 681 34.47 -23.68 -7.77
C THR A 681 33.86 -24.96 -7.17
N SER A 682 33.36 -25.81 -8.07
CA SER A 682 32.99 -27.22 -7.93
C SER A 682 31.49 -27.53 -7.69
N ILE A 683 30.90 -28.22 -8.67
CA ILE A 683 29.58 -28.89 -8.61
C ILE A 683 29.67 -30.18 -7.74
N LEU A 684 30.81 -30.39 -7.08
CA LEU A 684 31.12 -31.50 -6.20
C LEU A 684 31.40 -30.93 -4.80
N THR A 685 30.35 -30.76 -4.01
CA THR A 685 30.53 -30.52 -2.57
C THR A 685 31.24 -31.74 -1.95
N ALA A 686 32.07 -31.48 -0.92
CA ALA A 686 32.92 -32.47 -0.25
C ALA A 686 32.17 -33.65 0.40
N GLU A 687 30.84 -33.67 0.34
CA GLU A 687 29.95 -34.70 0.89
C GLU A 687 29.17 -35.48 -0.19
N GLY A 688 29.40 -35.23 -1.50
CA GLY A 688 28.87 -36.08 -2.58
C GLY A 688 27.36 -35.98 -2.85
N ILE A 689 26.68 -34.93 -2.36
CA ILE A 689 25.25 -34.71 -2.62
C ILE A 689 25.07 -34.03 -3.98
N LEU A 690 24.78 -34.80 -5.04
CA LEU A 690 24.39 -34.25 -6.35
C LEU A 690 23.02 -33.55 -6.25
N GLN A 691 22.97 -32.28 -6.63
CA GLN A 691 21.75 -31.47 -6.60
C GLN A 691 20.98 -31.59 -7.95
N GLY A 692 19.87 -32.31 -7.97
CA GLY A 692 19.02 -32.53 -9.15
C GLY A 692 18.93 -33.99 -9.57
N THR A 693 18.08 -34.31 -10.55
CA THR A 693 18.04 -35.65 -11.16
C THR A 693 18.98 -35.66 -12.37
N PRO A 694 20.15 -36.33 -12.31
CA PRO A 694 21.21 -36.23 -13.33
C PRO A 694 20.78 -36.55 -14.77
N ALA A 695 19.66 -37.27 -14.94
CA ALA A 695 19.15 -37.73 -16.23
C ALA A 695 18.44 -36.66 -17.08
N PHE A 696 18.21 -35.46 -16.53
CA PHE A 696 17.54 -34.36 -17.24
C PHE A 696 18.37 -33.07 -17.26
N MET A 697 19.60 -33.11 -16.74
CA MET A 697 20.41 -31.91 -16.53
C MET A 697 21.06 -31.42 -17.83
N ALA A 698 21.02 -30.11 -18.06
CA ALA A 698 21.64 -29.49 -19.24
C ALA A 698 23.19 -29.56 -19.18
N PRO A 699 23.89 -29.70 -20.32
CA PRO A 699 25.36 -29.82 -20.37
C PRO A 699 26.11 -28.67 -19.68
N GLU A 700 25.66 -27.44 -19.89
CA GLU A 700 26.25 -26.22 -19.33
C GLU A 700 26.14 -26.14 -17.80
N LEU A 701 25.10 -26.75 -17.20
CA LEU A 701 24.96 -26.90 -15.75
C LEU A 701 25.98 -27.87 -15.16
N VAL A 702 26.37 -28.90 -15.95
CA VAL A 702 27.39 -29.88 -15.56
C VAL A 702 28.79 -29.31 -15.69
N SER A 703 29.03 -28.50 -16.71
CA SER A 703 30.33 -27.87 -16.97
C SER A 703 30.62 -26.68 -16.05
N GLY A 704 29.62 -26.17 -15.33
CA GLY A 704 29.77 -25.03 -14.41
C GLY A 704 30.00 -23.71 -15.13
N GLU A 705 29.38 -23.53 -16.30
CA GLU A 705 29.48 -22.29 -17.06
C GLU A 705 28.89 -21.10 -16.28
N SER A 706 29.54 -19.94 -16.35
CA SER A 706 29.22 -18.78 -15.52
C SER A 706 27.95 -18.03 -15.96
N ARG A 707 27.39 -18.34 -17.12
CA ARG A 707 26.15 -17.73 -17.64
C ARG A 707 25.19 -18.82 -18.13
N ILE A 708 24.23 -19.17 -17.29
CA ILE A 708 23.14 -20.09 -17.62
C ILE A 708 21.88 -19.26 -17.90
N ASP A 709 21.35 -19.37 -19.10
CA ASP A 709 20.09 -18.73 -19.51
C ASP A 709 18.95 -19.75 -19.67
N GLY A 710 17.79 -19.30 -20.17
CA GLY A 710 16.60 -20.12 -20.34
C GLY A 710 16.77 -21.34 -21.26
N ARG A 711 17.83 -21.41 -22.07
CA ARG A 711 18.08 -22.54 -22.99
C ARG A 711 18.45 -23.83 -22.26
N ALA A 712 18.91 -23.74 -21.01
CA ALA A 712 19.10 -24.89 -20.13
C ALA A 712 17.77 -25.59 -19.80
N ASP A 713 16.70 -24.81 -19.61
CA ASP A 713 15.36 -25.36 -19.35
C ASP A 713 14.80 -26.03 -20.62
N LEU A 714 15.10 -25.50 -21.81
CA LEU A 714 14.67 -26.10 -23.08
C LEU A 714 15.30 -27.48 -23.32
N TYR A 715 16.59 -27.63 -22.99
CA TYR A 715 17.26 -28.93 -23.03
C TYR A 715 16.62 -29.94 -22.07
N SER A 716 16.36 -29.49 -20.84
CA SER A 716 15.76 -30.33 -19.79
C SER A 716 14.31 -30.72 -20.15
N LEU A 717 13.56 -29.80 -20.75
CA LEU A 717 12.22 -30.02 -21.27
C LEU A 717 12.22 -31.04 -22.43
N ALA A 718 13.22 -30.97 -23.31
CA ALA A 718 13.41 -31.96 -24.37
C ALA A 718 13.77 -33.36 -23.82
N CYS A 719 14.56 -33.44 -22.74
CA CYS A 719 14.80 -34.72 -22.06
C CYS A 719 13.49 -35.31 -21.48
N ALA A 720 12.64 -34.47 -20.89
CA ALA A 720 11.33 -34.90 -20.38
C ALA A 720 10.39 -35.36 -21.52
N ALA A 721 10.40 -34.65 -22.65
CA ALA A 721 9.65 -35.04 -23.84
C ALA A 721 10.13 -36.37 -24.44
N TYR A 722 11.45 -36.56 -24.54
CA TYR A 722 12.04 -37.82 -25.02
C TYR A 722 11.56 -39.00 -24.18
N TRP A 723 11.59 -38.83 -22.85
CA TRP A 723 11.11 -39.84 -21.94
C TRP A 723 9.59 -40.05 -22.05
N ALA A 724 8.80 -39.00 -22.27
CA ALA A 724 7.37 -39.13 -22.52
C ALA A 724 7.04 -39.90 -23.80
N LEU A 725 7.86 -39.76 -24.84
CA LEU A 725 7.66 -40.42 -26.14
C LEU A 725 8.13 -41.87 -26.17
N THR A 726 9.17 -42.20 -25.40
CA THR A 726 9.85 -43.49 -25.50
C THR A 726 9.71 -44.36 -24.25
N GLY A 727 9.33 -43.78 -23.11
CA GLY A 727 9.44 -44.43 -21.80
C GLY A 727 10.88 -44.59 -21.30
N GLN A 728 11.87 -44.15 -22.08
CA GLN A 728 13.30 -44.33 -21.79
C GLN A 728 14.00 -42.99 -21.59
N LEU A 729 15.05 -42.97 -20.77
CA LEU A 729 15.91 -41.80 -20.63
C LEU A 729 16.72 -41.57 -21.91
N VAL A 730 17.07 -40.31 -22.19
CA VAL A 730 17.92 -39.93 -23.33
C VAL A 730 19.24 -40.69 -23.33
N PHE A 731 19.82 -40.88 -22.13
CA PHE A 731 21.03 -41.65 -21.91
C PHE A 731 20.81 -42.67 -20.79
N GLN A 732 21.48 -43.82 -20.91
CA GLN A 732 21.49 -44.88 -19.91
C GLN A 732 22.87 -44.92 -19.27
N ALA A 733 22.95 -44.86 -17.94
CA ALA A 733 24.22 -44.88 -17.22
C ALA A 733 24.10 -45.62 -15.88
N SER A 734 25.15 -46.35 -15.52
CA SER A 734 25.22 -47.11 -14.26
C SER A 734 25.48 -46.25 -13.01
N THR A 735 25.89 -44.99 -13.19
CA THR A 735 26.21 -44.08 -12.08
C THR A 735 25.81 -42.64 -12.45
N PRO A 736 25.43 -41.80 -11.47
CA PRO A 736 25.16 -40.38 -11.67
C PRO A 736 26.27 -39.62 -12.43
N ALA A 737 27.53 -39.83 -12.08
CA ALA A 737 28.66 -39.15 -12.73
C ALA A 737 28.78 -39.51 -14.24
N LYS A 738 28.59 -40.79 -14.59
CA LYS A 738 28.54 -41.22 -16.00
C LYS A 738 27.36 -40.63 -16.74
N MET A 739 26.20 -40.50 -16.09
CA MET A 739 25.02 -39.85 -16.67
C MET A 739 25.34 -38.41 -17.07
N LEU A 740 25.93 -37.63 -16.14
CA LEU A 740 26.35 -36.27 -16.41
C LEU A 740 27.35 -36.19 -17.58
N LEU A 741 28.32 -37.11 -17.64
CA LEU A 741 29.28 -37.17 -18.74
C LEU A 741 28.62 -37.46 -20.11
N HIS A 742 27.56 -38.29 -20.13
CA HIS A 742 26.79 -38.51 -21.35
C HIS A 742 26.06 -37.26 -21.82
N HIS A 743 25.48 -36.50 -20.88
CA HIS A 743 24.86 -35.22 -21.22
C HIS A 743 25.86 -34.25 -21.87
N VAL A 744 27.11 -34.23 -21.42
CA VAL A 744 28.16 -33.37 -22.02
C VAL A 744 28.67 -33.90 -23.37
N ASN A 745 28.98 -35.19 -23.48
CA ASN A 745 29.81 -35.70 -24.58
C ASN A 745 29.10 -36.60 -25.60
N THR A 746 27.93 -37.15 -25.26
CA THR A 746 27.29 -38.20 -26.08
C THR A 746 26.14 -37.64 -26.91
N ALA A 747 26.14 -37.92 -28.22
CA ALA A 747 25.00 -37.58 -29.08
C ALA A 747 23.79 -38.48 -28.74
N PRO A 748 22.59 -37.91 -28.56
CA PRO A 748 21.39 -38.69 -28.25
C PRO A 748 20.95 -39.54 -29.44
N LEU A 749 20.42 -40.74 -29.17
CA LEU A 749 19.71 -41.52 -30.19
C LEU A 749 18.42 -40.80 -30.57
N ARG A 750 18.00 -40.91 -31.83
CA ARG A 750 16.74 -40.32 -32.27
C ARG A 750 15.57 -41.03 -31.59
N PRO A 751 14.56 -40.32 -31.08
CA PRO A 751 13.43 -40.95 -30.39
C PRO A 751 12.65 -41.93 -31.30
N SER A 752 12.60 -41.70 -32.62
CA SER A 752 12.00 -42.64 -33.58
C SER A 752 12.72 -43.99 -33.69
N GLN A 753 13.96 -44.11 -33.21
CA GLN A 753 14.72 -45.37 -33.19
C GLN A 753 14.39 -46.22 -31.96
N VAL A 754 13.74 -45.64 -30.95
CA VAL A 754 13.53 -46.25 -29.64
C VAL A 754 12.05 -46.34 -29.29
N SER A 755 11.25 -45.37 -29.72
CA SER A 755 9.81 -45.29 -29.47
C SER A 755 9.05 -46.42 -30.17
N GLU A 756 8.09 -47.01 -29.44
CA GLU A 756 7.13 -47.96 -29.97
C GLU A 756 5.98 -47.26 -30.73
N LEU A 757 5.78 -45.96 -30.49
CA LEU A 757 4.76 -45.12 -31.12
C LEU A 757 5.36 -44.28 -32.28
N PRO A 758 4.57 -43.95 -33.31
CA PRO A 758 5.03 -43.11 -34.42
C PRO A 758 5.30 -41.67 -33.94
N ILE A 759 6.41 -41.11 -34.39
CA ILE A 759 6.82 -39.73 -34.09
C ILE A 759 6.93 -38.95 -35.42
N PRO A 760 6.22 -37.81 -35.57
CA PRO A 760 6.38 -36.93 -36.74
C PRO A 760 7.83 -36.47 -36.89
N ARG A 761 8.35 -36.52 -38.11
CA ARG A 761 9.75 -36.16 -38.41
C ARG A 761 10.06 -34.73 -37.99
N GLU A 762 9.13 -33.81 -38.24
CA GLU A 762 9.26 -32.40 -37.92
C GLU A 762 9.37 -32.19 -36.41
N PHE A 763 8.62 -32.96 -35.61
CA PHE A 763 8.73 -32.91 -34.16
C PHE A 763 10.07 -33.46 -33.67
N GLU A 764 10.54 -34.57 -34.25
CA GLU A 764 11.85 -35.13 -33.94
C GLU A 764 12.97 -34.12 -34.22
N ILE A 765 12.91 -33.39 -35.34
CA ILE A 765 13.90 -32.35 -35.67
C ILE A 765 13.93 -31.26 -34.58
N VAL A 766 12.78 -30.73 -34.19
CA VAL A 766 12.67 -29.70 -33.14
C VAL A 766 13.19 -30.22 -31.80
N LEU A 767 12.82 -31.45 -31.44
CA LEU A 767 13.24 -32.07 -30.19
C LEU A 767 14.77 -32.28 -30.15
N MET A 768 15.35 -32.77 -31.24
CA MET A 768 16.79 -32.99 -31.34
C MET A 768 17.57 -31.69 -31.33
N ALA A 769 17.05 -30.61 -31.93
CA ALA A 769 17.65 -29.28 -31.84
C ALA A 769 17.72 -28.77 -30.40
N CYS A 770 16.72 -29.06 -29.56
CA CYS A 770 16.75 -28.72 -28.13
C CYS A 770 17.78 -29.54 -27.34
N LEU A 771 18.13 -30.75 -27.80
CA LEU A 771 19.11 -31.64 -27.18
C LEU A 771 20.55 -31.39 -27.66
N GLU A 772 20.77 -30.36 -28.47
CA GLU A 772 22.11 -29.94 -28.88
C GLU A 772 22.96 -29.58 -27.66
N LYS A 773 24.24 -29.92 -27.74
CA LYS A 773 25.16 -29.71 -26.61
C LYS A 773 25.49 -28.23 -26.45
N ASP A 774 25.76 -27.56 -27.57
CA ASP A 774 25.95 -26.12 -27.63
C ASP A 774 24.59 -25.40 -27.47
N PRO A 775 24.39 -24.59 -26.41
CA PRO A 775 23.17 -23.80 -26.23
C PRO A 775 22.89 -22.85 -27.41
N ALA A 776 23.90 -22.43 -28.17
CA ALA A 776 23.73 -21.55 -29.33
C ALA A 776 22.93 -22.19 -30.47
N LEU A 777 22.94 -23.53 -30.58
CA LEU A 777 22.27 -24.30 -31.61
C LEU A 777 20.82 -24.69 -31.24
N ARG A 778 20.41 -24.43 -30.00
CA ARG A 778 19.04 -24.65 -29.52
C ARG A 778 18.14 -23.47 -29.93
N PRO A 779 16.81 -23.64 -29.92
CA PRO A 779 15.89 -22.50 -30.00
C PRO A 779 16.27 -21.41 -29.00
N SER A 780 16.18 -20.15 -29.43
CA SER A 780 16.68 -19.00 -28.67
C SER A 780 15.84 -18.66 -27.44
N SER A 781 14.58 -19.10 -27.41
CA SER A 781 13.64 -18.88 -26.30
C SER A 781 12.56 -19.97 -26.26
N ALA A 782 11.86 -20.08 -25.11
CA ALA A 782 10.71 -20.97 -24.98
C ALA A 782 9.56 -20.59 -25.93
N LEU A 783 9.39 -19.29 -26.23
CA LEU A 783 8.37 -18.81 -27.17
C LEU A 783 8.67 -19.21 -28.63
N GLU A 784 9.95 -19.20 -29.01
CA GLU A 784 10.37 -19.74 -30.31
C GLU A 784 10.09 -21.25 -30.38
N LEU A 785 10.39 -22.00 -29.32
CA LEU A 785 10.09 -23.42 -29.25
C LEU A 785 8.58 -23.70 -29.35
N ASP A 786 7.72 -22.96 -28.64
CA ASP A 786 6.25 -23.07 -28.77
C ASP A 786 5.81 -22.85 -30.23
N SER A 787 6.38 -21.86 -30.91
CA SER A 787 6.07 -21.55 -32.31
C SER A 787 6.50 -22.69 -33.26
N GLN A 788 7.69 -23.26 -33.06
CA GLN A 788 8.17 -24.41 -33.83
C GLN A 788 7.30 -25.65 -33.60
N LEU A 789 6.93 -25.91 -32.34
CA LEU A 789 6.02 -27.00 -31.96
C LEU A 789 4.61 -26.82 -32.54
N ALA A 790 4.11 -25.59 -32.61
CA ALA A 790 2.82 -25.27 -33.23
C ALA A 790 2.79 -25.55 -34.73
N GLY A 791 3.95 -25.45 -35.40
CA GLY A 791 4.11 -25.70 -36.83
C GLY A 791 4.25 -27.18 -37.20
N VAL A 792 4.36 -28.10 -36.24
CA VAL A 792 4.47 -29.54 -36.51
C VAL A 792 3.14 -30.06 -37.10
N PRO A 793 3.14 -30.66 -38.29
CA PRO A 793 1.93 -31.21 -38.89
C PRO A 793 1.44 -32.44 -38.10
N SER A 794 0.16 -32.44 -37.75
CA SER A 794 -0.50 -33.59 -37.12
C SER A 794 -1.63 -34.10 -38.00
N LYS A 795 -1.60 -35.40 -38.31
CA LYS A 795 -2.69 -36.08 -39.04
C LYS A 795 -3.95 -36.22 -38.19
N GLN A 796 -3.79 -36.32 -36.87
CA GLN A 796 -4.87 -36.45 -35.90
C GLN A 796 -4.52 -35.59 -34.66
N PRO A 797 -4.97 -34.33 -34.59
CA PRO A 797 -4.63 -33.46 -33.46
C PRO A 797 -5.12 -34.06 -32.13
N TRP A 798 -4.39 -33.78 -31.05
CA TRP A 798 -4.84 -34.09 -29.69
C TRP A 798 -5.87 -33.05 -29.26
N THR A 799 -7.15 -33.38 -29.43
CA THR A 799 -8.26 -32.47 -29.10
C THR A 799 -8.71 -32.66 -27.64
N GLN A 800 -9.43 -31.67 -27.10
CA GLN A 800 -10.04 -31.80 -25.76
C GLN A 800 -10.94 -33.04 -25.63
N SER A 801 -11.62 -33.46 -26.70
CA SER A 801 -12.42 -34.69 -26.69
C SER A 801 -11.54 -35.95 -26.53
N ARG A 802 -10.36 -36.00 -27.14
CA ARG A 802 -9.41 -37.11 -26.98
C ARG A 802 -8.76 -37.10 -25.60
N ALA A 803 -8.40 -35.91 -25.09
CA ALA A 803 -7.92 -35.76 -23.73
C ALA A 803 -8.98 -36.25 -22.73
N GLN A 804 -10.23 -35.79 -22.85
CA GLN A 804 -11.34 -36.22 -22.01
C GLN A 804 -11.57 -37.73 -22.06
N ALA A 805 -11.59 -38.33 -23.25
CA ALA A 805 -11.71 -39.78 -23.41
C ALA A 805 -10.56 -40.55 -22.74
N TRP A 806 -9.33 -40.02 -22.79
CA TRP A 806 -8.20 -40.60 -22.08
C TRP A 806 -8.41 -40.52 -20.57
N TRP A 807 -8.82 -39.37 -20.02
CA TRP A 807 -9.08 -39.23 -18.58
C TRP A 807 -10.23 -40.12 -18.11
N ASP A 808 -11.30 -40.26 -18.89
CA ASP A 808 -12.44 -41.14 -18.54
C ASP A 808 -12.05 -42.62 -18.53
N ALA A 809 -11.21 -43.04 -19.48
CA ALA A 809 -10.72 -44.42 -19.55
C ALA A 809 -9.78 -44.78 -18.38
N HIS A 810 -9.07 -43.81 -17.81
CA HIS A 810 -8.05 -44.03 -16.77
C HIS A 810 -8.45 -43.47 -15.39
N ALA A 811 -9.63 -42.86 -15.25
CA ALA A 811 -10.10 -42.20 -14.02
C ALA A 811 -10.00 -43.05 -12.73
N PRO A 812 -10.32 -44.36 -12.72
CA PRO A 812 -10.21 -45.18 -11.52
C PRO A 812 -8.78 -45.27 -10.97
N GLU A 813 -7.79 -45.36 -11.86
CA GLU A 813 -6.37 -45.47 -11.49
C GLU A 813 -5.76 -44.13 -11.07
N VAL A 814 -6.30 -43.02 -11.58
CA VAL A 814 -5.95 -41.66 -11.15
C VAL A 814 -6.49 -41.39 -9.74
N ALA A 815 -7.74 -41.77 -9.46
CA ALA A 815 -8.40 -41.51 -8.17
C ALA A 815 -7.75 -42.24 -6.99
N HIS A 816 -7.17 -43.44 -7.20
CA HIS A 816 -6.50 -44.22 -6.15
C HIS A 816 -5.24 -43.57 -5.54
N ARG A 817 -4.69 -42.51 -6.13
CA ARG A 817 -3.57 -41.76 -5.56
C ARG A 817 -4.00 -40.63 -4.61
N GLN A 818 -5.27 -40.23 -4.66
CA GLN A 818 -5.78 -39.08 -3.92
C GLN A 818 -6.36 -39.45 -2.53
N SER A 819 -6.51 -40.75 -2.24
CA SER A 819 -7.07 -41.31 -1.00
C SER A 819 -6.01 -41.77 -0.01
#